data_AF-A0A5M9J9G3-F1
#
_entry.id   AF-A0A5M9J9G3-F1
#
_cell.length_a   1.000
_cell.length_b   1.000
_cell.length_c   1.000
_cell.angle_alpha   90.00
_cell.angle_beta   90.00
_cell.angle_gamma   90.00
#
_symmetry.space_group_name_H-M   'P 1'
#
loop_
_entity.id
_entity.type
_entity.pdbx_description
1 polymer ?
#
loop_
_entity_poly.entity_id
_entity_poly.type
_entity_poly.pdbx_seq_one_letter_code
_entity_poly.pdbx_strand_id
1 'polypeptide(L)'
;MGSAIPQDPTRIAILGKEDIIVDFDIWRNFVAEDLLTDLPSSTYVLITDTNLSSLYVPSFQQSFEALVAKSSSSPRLLTYEIPPGENSKSRETKAEIEDWMLSHQCTRDTVIIALGGGVIGDMIGYVAATFMRGVRFVQVPTTLLSMVDSSIGGKTAIDTPLGKNLKPYLFASSLNGMAEVVKTAAIWDEAEFSALEDNATLIMNTIRAKNTDRSTRLAPIRDILKRIVLGSAKTKADVVSADEREGGLRNILNFGHSIGHAFEAILTPQVLHGEAVAIGMVKEAELARHLGVLKPGAVARLVKCIASYGLPTSLADKRIQKLTAGKPCPVDVLLEKMAVDKKNDGKKKKIVLLSTIGKTYEPKASVVEDRAIRVVLSDSVEVTPGVPENLKVEVTPPGSKSVSNRALVLAALGTGPCRIKNLLHSDDVEFMLTAIGKLGGATYAWEDAGEVLCVQGKGGDLHASPTELYIGNAGTASRFLTTVVSLCKPSAATKSTVLTGNARMKVRPIGPLVDSLRTNGVNIDYLEKEHSLPLNVAASGGFAGGDINLAATVSSQYVSSLLMCAPYAKNPVTLRLVGGKPISQLYIDMTTAMMATFGINVVRSQTEEHTYHIPLGVYKNPAEYVVESDASSATYPLAMAAISGTTCTIPNIGSKSIQGDARFAIDVLKPMGCTVVQTDYSTTVTGPPIGSLQAIEEVDMEPMTDAFFDCLSIGRSGKGNNQDKRNCQPTC
;
A
#
# COMPACT_ATOMS: atom_id res chain seq x y z
N MET A 1 -39.91 -6.23 -16.48
CA MET A 1 -39.97 -6.77 -15.12
C MET A 1 -40.06 -8.28 -15.22
N GLY A 2 -38.91 -8.96 -15.18
CA GLY A 2 -38.88 -10.42 -15.04
C GLY A 2 -38.84 -10.75 -13.55
N SER A 3 -39.80 -11.51 -13.06
CA SER A 3 -39.80 -12.06 -11.70
C SER A 3 -38.70 -13.11 -11.60
N ALA A 4 -37.51 -12.70 -11.16
CA ALA A 4 -36.54 -13.64 -10.63
C ALA A 4 -37.14 -14.26 -9.36
N ILE A 5 -37.11 -15.58 -9.28
CA ILE A 5 -37.47 -16.35 -8.08
C ILE A 5 -36.68 -15.75 -6.89
N PRO A 6 -37.31 -15.44 -5.74
CA PRO A 6 -36.57 -14.90 -4.60
C PRO A 6 -35.52 -15.94 -4.19
N GLN A 7 -34.24 -15.61 -4.35
CA GLN A 7 -33.19 -16.38 -3.70
C GLN A 7 -33.27 -16.08 -2.22
N ASP A 8 -33.19 -17.11 -1.38
CA ASP A 8 -33.06 -16.91 0.06
C ASP A 8 -31.81 -16.05 0.35
N PRO A 9 -31.91 -15.05 1.23
CA PRO A 9 -30.81 -14.15 1.52
C PRO A 9 -29.64 -14.92 2.15
N THR A 10 -28.41 -14.48 1.88
CA THR A 10 -27.21 -15.16 2.39
C THR A 10 -27.12 -14.99 3.90
N ARG A 11 -27.04 -16.10 4.64
CA ARG A 11 -26.90 -16.10 6.11
C ARG A 11 -25.47 -16.39 6.55
N ILE A 12 -25.05 -15.82 7.68
CA ILE A 12 -23.78 -16.07 8.35
C ILE A 12 -24.06 -16.49 9.79
N ALA A 13 -23.44 -17.58 10.23
CA ALA A 13 -23.55 -18.05 11.60
C ALA A 13 -22.67 -17.23 12.55
N ILE A 14 -23.20 -16.87 13.71
CA ILE A 14 -22.49 -16.28 14.84
C ILE A 14 -23.02 -16.90 16.14
N LEU A 15 -22.11 -17.29 17.04
CA LEU A 15 -22.47 -17.92 18.33
C LEU A 15 -23.43 -19.12 18.19
N GLY A 16 -23.29 -19.87 17.10
CA GLY A 16 -24.08 -21.08 16.81
C GLY A 16 -25.44 -20.85 16.15
N LYS A 17 -25.77 -19.62 15.72
CA LYS A 17 -27.04 -19.29 15.04
C LYS A 17 -26.82 -18.46 13.78
N GLU A 18 -27.67 -18.65 12.78
CA GLU A 18 -27.65 -17.93 11.50
C GLU A 18 -28.36 -16.57 11.56
N ASP A 19 -27.95 -15.74 12.52
CA ASP A 19 -28.60 -14.47 12.87
C ASP A 19 -28.10 -13.27 12.04
N ILE A 20 -27.07 -13.44 11.21
CA ILE A 20 -26.57 -12.38 10.31
C ILE A 20 -27.08 -12.66 8.91
N ILE A 21 -27.82 -11.72 8.32
CA ILE A 21 -28.43 -11.84 7.00
C ILE A 21 -27.90 -10.72 6.11
N VAL A 22 -27.30 -11.09 4.98
CA VAL A 22 -26.66 -10.15 4.05
C VAL A 22 -27.26 -10.31 2.67
N ASP A 23 -28.13 -9.37 2.31
CA ASP A 23 -28.60 -9.24 0.94
C ASP A 23 -29.05 -7.81 0.61
N PHE A 24 -29.37 -7.58 -0.67
CA PHE A 24 -29.85 -6.29 -1.15
C PHE A 24 -31.35 -6.12 -0.94
N ASP A 25 -31.77 -4.88 -0.64
CA ASP A 25 -33.17 -4.46 -0.56
C ASP A 25 -34.06 -5.23 0.45
N ILE A 26 -33.44 -5.89 1.44
CA ILE A 26 -34.16 -6.65 2.48
C ILE A 26 -34.92 -5.75 3.47
N TRP A 27 -34.54 -4.47 3.61
CA TRP A 27 -35.16 -3.53 4.55
C TRP A 27 -36.68 -3.38 4.37
N ARG A 28 -37.14 -3.32 3.12
CA ARG A 28 -38.55 -3.08 2.80
C ARG A 28 -39.39 -4.36 2.83
N ASN A 29 -38.79 -5.48 2.41
CA ASN A 29 -39.56 -6.65 2.03
C ASN A 29 -39.37 -7.84 2.99
N PHE A 30 -38.24 -7.91 3.70
CA PHE A 30 -37.89 -9.08 4.50
C PHE A 30 -37.82 -8.74 5.99
N VAL A 31 -37.17 -7.64 6.37
CA VAL A 31 -36.89 -7.32 7.80
C VAL A 31 -38.18 -7.20 8.63
N ALA A 32 -39.23 -6.59 8.09
CA ALA A 32 -40.50 -6.48 8.82
C ALA A 32 -41.21 -7.84 9.00
N GLU A 33 -41.13 -8.73 8.01
CA GLU A 33 -41.71 -10.08 8.07
C GLU A 33 -40.93 -10.97 9.06
N ASP A 34 -39.61 -10.94 8.98
CA ASP A 34 -38.68 -11.66 9.85
C ASP A 34 -38.87 -11.24 11.33
N LEU A 35 -38.97 -9.92 11.60
CA LEU A 35 -39.25 -9.40 12.94
C LEU A 35 -40.58 -9.91 13.52
N LEU A 36 -41.65 -9.85 12.72
CA LEU A 36 -42.99 -10.26 13.17
C LEU A 36 -43.10 -11.78 13.36
N THR A 37 -42.32 -12.56 12.61
CA THR A 37 -42.36 -14.03 12.63
C THR A 37 -41.44 -14.60 13.70
N ASP A 38 -40.17 -14.16 13.73
CA ASP A 38 -39.13 -14.77 14.55
C ASP A 38 -38.92 -14.04 15.88
N LEU A 39 -39.34 -12.77 15.99
CA LEU A 39 -39.25 -11.96 17.21
C LEU A 39 -40.59 -11.36 17.65
N PRO A 40 -41.65 -12.17 17.84
CA PRO A 40 -42.96 -11.66 18.21
C PRO A 40 -42.93 -10.83 19.50
N SER A 41 -43.60 -9.68 19.46
CA SER A 41 -43.65 -8.66 20.51
C SER A 41 -44.92 -7.83 20.38
N SER A 42 -45.42 -7.27 21.49
CA SER A 42 -46.49 -6.27 21.44
C SER A 42 -46.00 -4.89 20.97
N THR A 43 -44.72 -4.58 21.19
CA THR A 43 -44.14 -3.26 20.91
C THR A 43 -42.78 -3.39 20.23
N TYR A 44 -42.66 -2.74 19.06
CA TYR A 44 -41.39 -2.57 18.34
C TYR A 44 -40.98 -1.11 18.41
N VAL A 45 -39.70 -0.84 18.66
CA VAL A 45 -39.16 0.52 18.81
C VAL A 45 -38.03 0.72 17.82
N LEU A 46 -38.29 1.47 16.74
CA LEU A 46 -37.30 1.81 15.74
C LEU A 46 -36.61 3.13 16.11
N ILE A 47 -35.29 3.08 16.27
CA ILE A 47 -34.49 4.26 16.60
C ILE A 47 -33.42 4.47 15.53
N THR A 48 -33.33 5.71 15.05
CA THR A 48 -32.41 6.14 13.98
C THR A 48 -31.89 7.55 14.26
N ASP A 49 -31.05 8.11 13.39
CA ASP A 49 -30.71 9.54 13.40
C ASP A 49 -31.57 10.38 12.44
N THR A 50 -31.55 11.70 12.64
CA THR A 50 -32.32 12.66 11.83
C THR A 50 -31.92 12.69 10.34
N ASN A 51 -30.70 12.26 9.96
CA ASN A 51 -30.30 12.19 8.55
C ASN A 51 -30.99 11.02 7.82
N LEU A 52 -31.18 9.90 8.52
CA LEU A 52 -31.74 8.67 7.97
C LEU A 52 -33.27 8.59 8.09
N SER A 53 -33.84 9.23 9.11
CA SER A 53 -35.25 9.15 9.48
C SER A 53 -36.19 9.35 8.28
N SER A 54 -36.13 10.52 7.64
CA SER A 54 -36.98 10.88 6.49
C SER A 54 -36.79 9.98 5.25
N LEU A 55 -35.65 9.29 5.13
CA LEU A 55 -35.31 8.49 3.96
C LEU A 55 -35.81 7.05 4.06
N TYR A 56 -35.78 6.46 5.27
CA TYR A 56 -35.93 5.03 5.45
C TYR A 56 -37.11 4.62 6.34
N VAL A 57 -37.49 5.44 7.31
CA VAL A 57 -38.54 5.12 8.29
C VAL A 57 -39.93 5.01 7.64
N PRO A 58 -40.39 5.96 6.80
CA PRO A 58 -41.75 5.88 6.24
C PRO A 58 -41.98 4.60 5.42
N SER A 59 -40.99 4.18 4.63
CA SER A 59 -41.10 2.95 3.82
C SER A 59 -41.18 1.68 4.67
N PHE A 60 -40.52 1.68 5.83
CA PHE A 60 -40.58 0.56 6.77
C PHE A 60 -41.89 0.52 7.54
N GLN A 61 -42.37 1.68 8.03
CA GLN A 61 -43.67 1.80 8.69
C GLN A 61 -44.79 1.26 7.80
N GLN A 62 -44.82 1.68 6.53
CA GLN A 62 -45.80 1.20 5.56
C GLN A 62 -45.77 -0.33 5.39
N SER A 63 -44.56 -0.90 5.31
CA SER A 63 -44.37 -2.34 5.13
C SER A 63 -44.78 -3.12 6.39
N PHE A 64 -44.41 -2.63 7.56
CA PHE A 64 -44.75 -3.19 8.86
C PHE A 64 -46.27 -3.18 9.11
N GLU A 65 -46.92 -2.02 8.91
CA GLU A 65 -48.37 -1.86 9.08
C GLU A 65 -49.16 -2.76 8.12
N ALA A 66 -48.70 -2.90 6.87
CA ALA A 66 -49.34 -3.79 5.89
C ALA A 66 -49.28 -5.28 6.28
N LEU A 67 -48.22 -5.71 6.98
CA LEU A 67 -48.10 -7.06 7.51
C LEU A 67 -48.93 -7.25 8.78
N VAL A 68 -48.92 -6.26 9.68
CA VAL A 68 -49.74 -6.27 10.91
C VAL A 68 -51.23 -6.32 10.59
N ALA A 69 -51.69 -5.60 9.56
CA ALA A 69 -53.09 -5.63 9.13
C ALA A 69 -53.57 -7.03 8.69
N LYS A 70 -52.64 -7.94 8.36
CA LYS A 70 -52.92 -9.33 7.99
C LYS A 70 -52.74 -10.32 9.15
N SER A 71 -52.20 -9.85 10.28
CA SER A 71 -51.93 -10.69 11.45
C SER A 71 -53.10 -10.66 12.44
N SER A 72 -53.24 -11.74 13.21
CA SER A 72 -54.19 -11.81 14.34
C SER A 72 -53.72 -11.03 15.56
N SER A 73 -52.43 -10.69 15.62
CA SER A 73 -51.85 -9.81 16.64
C SER A 73 -51.89 -8.35 16.22
N SER A 74 -52.06 -7.43 17.17
CA SER A 74 -51.99 -5.97 16.92
C SER A 74 -50.75 -5.34 17.57
N PRO A 75 -49.52 -5.68 17.13
CA PRO A 75 -48.33 -5.03 17.63
C PRO A 75 -48.27 -3.57 17.16
N ARG A 76 -47.65 -2.71 17.97
CA ARG A 76 -47.40 -1.31 17.61
C ARG A 76 -45.94 -1.07 17.27
N LEU A 77 -45.71 -0.12 16.36
CA LEU A 77 -44.39 0.39 16.01
C LEU A 77 -44.25 1.83 16.53
N LEU A 78 -43.25 2.06 17.37
CA LEU A 78 -42.85 3.40 17.82
C LEU A 78 -41.56 3.79 17.10
N THR A 79 -41.43 5.06 16.74
CA THR A 79 -40.24 5.59 16.05
C THR A 79 -39.66 6.76 16.81
N TYR A 80 -38.33 6.78 16.96
CA TYR A 80 -37.60 7.86 17.60
C TYR A 80 -36.36 8.24 16.78
N GLU A 81 -36.01 9.52 16.78
CA GLU A 81 -34.81 10.03 16.13
C GLU A 81 -33.93 10.78 17.11
N ILE A 82 -32.62 10.55 17.01
CA ILE A 82 -31.60 11.28 17.78
C ILE A 82 -30.74 12.13 16.84
N PRO A 83 -30.01 13.15 17.34
CA PRO A 83 -29.05 13.86 16.52
C PRO A 83 -28.00 12.90 15.93
N PRO A 84 -27.45 13.15 14.75
CA PRO A 84 -26.49 12.25 14.15
C PRO A 84 -25.12 12.30 14.84
N GLY A 85 -24.41 11.17 14.73
CA GLY A 85 -22.99 10.98 15.02
C GLY A 85 -22.60 10.78 16.48
N GLU A 86 -21.29 10.55 16.70
CA GLU A 86 -20.62 11.45 17.64
C GLU A 86 -21.31 11.62 19.01
N ASN A 87 -21.61 12.87 19.31
CA ASN A 87 -22.16 13.34 20.58
C ASN A 87 -23.43 12.65 21.07
N SER A 88 -24.21 12.00 20.21
CA SER A 88 -25.44 11.29 20.59
C SER A 88 -25.20 9.94 21.23
N LYS A 89 -23.99 9.45 21.04
CA LYS A 89 -23.49 8.42 21.89
C LYS A 89 -23.03 9.16 23.18
N SER A 90 -23.85 9.15 24.22
CA SER A 90 -23.59 9.81 25.51
C SER A 90 -24.48 9.25 26.64
N ARG A 91 -24.26 9.70 27.89
CA ARG A 91 -25.15 9.34 29.01
C ARG A 91 -26.50 10.04 28.87
N GLU A 92 -26.47 11.26 28.36
CA GLU A 92 -27.60 12.15 28.21
C GLU A 92 -28.58 11.58 27.18
N THR A 93 -28.08 11.21 26.00
CA THR A 93 -28.91 10.59 24.96
C THR A 93 -29.44 9.22 25.38
N LYS A 94 -28.66 8.46 26.18
CA LYS A 94 -29.17 7.22 26.78
C LYS A 94 -30.42 7.47 27.62
N ALA A 95 -30.33 8.43 28.54
CA ALA A 95 -31.43 8.77 29.44
C ALA A 95 -32.64 9.30 28.66
N GLU A 96 -32.41 10.18 27.68
CA GLU A 96 -33.44 10.72 26.79
C GLU A 96 -34.25 9.60 26.10
N ILE A 97 -33.56 8.61 25.51
CA ILE A 97 -34.22 7.48 24.86
C ILE A 97 -34.98 6.62 25.88
N GLU A 98 -34.34 6.28 27.01
CA GLU A 98 -34.96 5.42 28.04
C GLU A 98 -36.21 6.07 28.64
N ASP A 99 -36.17 7.36 28.97
CA ASP A 99 -37.30 8.12 29.51
C ASP A 99 -38.42 8.23 28.48
N TRP A 100 -38.09 8.44 27.20
CA TRP A 100 -39.08 8.44 26.13
C TRP A 100 -39.75 7.06 25.98
N MET A 101 -38.99 5.97 26.02
CA MET A 101 -39.55 4.60 25.97
C MET A 101 -40.47 4.32 27.16
N LEU A 102 -40.08 4.76 28.37
CA LEU A 102 -40.91 4.64 29.58
C LEU A 102 -42.21 5.45 29.47
N SER A 103 -42.17 6.64 28.87
CA SER A 103 -43.38 7.46 28.67
C SER A 103 -44.40 6.83 27.71
N HIS A 104 -43.96 5.92 26.84
CA HIS A 104 -44.83 5.14 25.94
C HIS A 104 -45.22 3.77 26.50
N GLN A 105 -44.89 3.49 27.77
CA GLN A 105 -45.19 2.23 28.44
C GLN A 105 -44.56 1.02 27.73
N CYS A 106 -43.33 1.16 27.21
CA CYS A 106 -42.58 0.03 26.69
C CYS A 106 -42.29 -0.97 27.83
N THR A 107 -42.50 -2.26 27.60
CA THR A 107 -42.30 -3.32 28.62
C THR A 107 -41.12 -4.23 28.26
N ARG A 108 -40.89 -5.31 29.04
CA ARG A 108 -39.79 -6.26 28.81
C ARG A 108 -39.92 -7.05 27.51
N ASP A 109 -41.10 -7.11 26.91
CA ASP A 109 -41.31 -7.78 25.63
C ASP A 109 -40.81 -6.97 24.43
N THR A 110 -40.54 -5.67 24.61
CA THR A 110 -40.11 -4.73 23.57
C THR A 110 -38.99 -5.29 22.70
N VAL A 111 -39.09 -5.09 21.39
CA VAL A 111 -38.01 -5.37 20.42
C VAL A 111 -37.52 -4.05 19.84
N ILE A 112 -36.26 -3.73 20.08
CA ILE A 112 -35.64 -2.49 19.57
C ILE A 112 -35.01 -2.74 18.19
N ILE A 113 -35.17 -1.80 17.27
CA ILE A 113 -34.59 -1.84 15.92
C ILE A 113 -33.60 -0.68 15.80
N ALA A 114 -32.31 -1.00 15.77
CA ALA A 114 -31.23 -0.03 15.62
C ALA A 114 -30.94 0.22 14.13
N LEU A 115 -31.53 1.26 13.54
CA LEU A 115 -31.34 1.63 12.14
C LEU A 115 -30.26 2.70 12.00
N GLY A 116 -29.04 2.32 11.61
CA GLY A 116 -27.97 3.31 11.44
C GLY A 116 -26.56 2.75 11.31
N GLY A 117 -25.57 3.63 11.43
CA GLY A 117 -24.16 3.23 11.56
C GLY A 117 -23.80 2.77 12.97
N GLY A 118 -22.51 2.66 13.25
CA GLY A 118 -22.02 2.28 14.59
C GLY A 118 -22.34 3.28 15.70
N VAL A 119 -22.92 4.45 15.39
CA VAL A 119 -23.46 5.37 16.41
C VAL A 119 -24.73 4.81 17.00
N ILE A 120 -25.71 4.60 16.12
CA ILE A 120 -26.99 4.02 16.45
C ILE A 120 -26.76 2.61 17.01
N GLY A 121 -25.94 1.79 16.35
CA GLY A 121 -25.71 0.41 16.78
C GLY A 121 -25.23 0.29 18.23
N ASP A 122 -24.24 1.09 18.64
CA ASP A 122 -23.71 1.02 20.00
C ASP A 122 -24.64 1.70 21.02
N MET A 123 -25.18 2.89 20.72
CA MET A 123 -26.07 3.61 21.65
C MET A 123 -27.33 2.79 21.90
N ILE A 124 -28.00 2.38 20.83
CA ILE A 124 -29.29 1.70 20.92
C ILE A 124 -29.11 0.27 21.42
N GLY A 125 -28.01 -0.40 21.05
CA GLY A 125 -27.66 -1.67 21.66
C GLY A 125 -27.38 -1.55 23.16
N TYR A 126 -26.79 -0.45 23.63
CA TYR A 126 -26.56 -0.24 25.07
C TYR A 126 -27.86 0.09 25.81
N VAL A 127 -28.76 0.87 25.21
CA VAL A 127 -30.13 1.04 25.71
C VAL A 127 -30.82 -0.32 25.82
N ALA A 128 -30.76 -1.16 24.78
CA ALA A 128 -31.35 -2.50 24.81
C ALA A 128 -30.77 -3.38 25.92
N ALA A 129 -29.47 -3.30 26.16
CA ALA A 129 -28.79 -4.07 27.20
C ALA A 129 -29.20 -3.66 28.63
N THR A 130 -29.57 -2.39 28.85
CA THR A 130 -29.89 -1.88 30.19
C THR A 130 -31.37 -1.66 30.46
N PHE A 131 -32.18 -1.40 29.42
CA PHE A 131 -33.61 -1.14 29.56
C PHE A 131 -34.29 -2.36 30.19
N MET A 132 -34.90 -2.16 31.36
CA MET A 132 -35.48 -3.23 32.18
C MET A 132 -34.56 -4.46 32.41
N ARG A 133 -33.24 -4.22 32.53
CA ARG A 133 -32.18 -5.24 32.68
C ARG A 133 -31.99 -6.14 31.45
N GLY A 134 -32.33 -5.63 30.27
CA GLY A 134 -32.14 -6.31 29.00
C GLY A 134 -33.45 -6.60 28.29
N VAL A 135 -33.52 -6.15 27.04
CA VAL A 135 -34.59 -6.47 26.07
C VAL A 135 -33.98 -6.91 24.75
N ARG A 136 -34.82 -7.49 23.88
CA ARG A 136 -34.40 -7.96 22.56
C ARG A 136 -34.14 -6.77 21.63
N PHE A 137 -33.16 -6.87 20.75
CA PHE A 137 -32.95 -5.88 19.70
C PHE A 137 -32.31 -6.49 18.46
N VAL A 138 -32.46 -5.80 17.32
CA VAL A 138 -31.80 -6.13 16.05
C VAL A 138 -30.96 -4.94 15.56
N GLN A 139 -29.91 -5.26 14.80
CA GLN A 139 -29.07 -4.28 14.12
C GLN A 139 -29.46 -4.18 12.63
N VAL A 140 -29.62 -2.96 12.13
CA VAL A 140 -29.84 -2.68 10.70
C VAL A 140 -28.76 -1.69 10.23
N PRO A 141 -27.57 -2.21 9.85
CA PRO A 141 -26.41 -1.37 9.56
C PRO A 141 -26.56 -0.59 8.25
N THR A 142 -26.41 0.73 8.29
CA THR A 142 -26.55 1.61 7.11
C THR A 142 -25.22 2.18 6.58
N THR A 143 -24.10 1.80 7.21
CA THR A 143 -22.75 2.18 6.79
C THR A 143 -21.91 0.96 6.47
N LEU A 144 -20.95 1.09 5.55
CA LEU A 144 -19.98 0.01 5.31
C LEU A 144 -19.29 -0.41 6.62
N LEU A 145 -18.86 0.57 7.44
CA LEU A 145 -18.24 0.32 8.74
C LEU A 145 -19.11 -0.56 9.66
N SER A 146 -20.41 -0.28 9.72
CA SER A 146 -21.31 -1.08 10.54
C SER A 146 -21.64 -2.43 9.94
N MET A 147 -21.72 -2.55 8.62
CA MET A 147 -21.94 -3.83 7.92
C MET A 147 -20.78 -4.81 8.14
N VAL A 148 -19.54 -4.32 8.16
CA VAL A 148 -18.34 -5.18 8.23
C VAL A 148 -17.79 -5.34 9.64
N ASP A 149 -18.12 -4.43 10.55
CA ASP A 149 -17.55 -4.42 11.89
C ASP A 149 -18.59 -4.12 12.98
N SER A 150 -18.97 -2.86 13.25
CA SER A 150 -19.62 -2.48 14.52
C SER A 150 -20.96 -3.18 14.83
N SER A 151 -21.77 -3.59 13.85
CA SER A 151 -23.02 -4.31 14.12
C SER A 151 -22.83 -5.76 14.59
N ILE A 152 -21.63 -6.32 14.43
CA ILE A 152 -21.34 -7.73 14.67
C ILE A 152 -20.60 -7.91 16.00
N GLY A 153 -21.10 -8.83 16.81
CA GLY A 153 -20.45 -9.30 18.04
C GLY A 153 -20.81 -8.57 19.33
N GLY A 154 -21.90 -7.81 19.33
CA GLY A 154 -22.61 -7.39 20.56
C GLY A 154 -21.88 -6.40 21.46
N LYS A 155 -20.77 -5.79 21.00
CA LYS A 155 -20.11 -4.71 21.75
C LYS A 155 -20.97 -3.46 21.66
N THR A 156 -21.51 -3.03 22.79
CA THR A 156 -22.24 -1.78 22.97
C THR A 156 -21.59 -1.03 24.11
N ALA A 157 -21.58 0.30 24.07
CA ALA A 157 -20.89 1.05 25.11
C ALA A 157 -21.38 2.49 25.21
N ILE A 158 -20.79 3.27 26.14
CA ILE A 158 -20.83 4.74 26.21
C ILE A 158 -19.44 5.45 26.36
N ASP A 159 -19.34 6.73 25.99
CA ASP A 159 -18.19 7.62 26.02
C ASP A 159 -18.31 8.42 27.28
N THR A 160 -17.14 8.83 27.75
CA THR A 160 -17.01 9.82 28.80
C THR A 160 -15.96 10.83 28.36
N PRO A 161 -15.87 11.99 29.02
CA PRO A 161 -14.78 12.93 28.78
C PRO A 161 -13.36 12.34 28.96
N LEU A 162 -13.22 11.17 29.61
CA LEU A 162 -11.95 10.56 30.00
C LEU A 162 -11.47 9.41 29.09
N GLY A 163 -12.26 8.94 28.12
CA GLY A 163 -11.84 7.85 27.25
C GLY A 163 -12.93 7.30 26.33
N LYS A 164 -12.50 6.54 25.32
CA LYS A 164 -13.35 6.06 24.21
C LYS A 164 -14.00 4.69 24.44
N ASN A 165 -15.29 4.67 24.13
CA ASN A 165 -16.05 3.57 23.55
C ASN A 165 -17.37 4.06 22.93
N LEU A 166 -17.40 5.33 22.58
CA LEU A 166 -18.22 5.90 21.57
C LEU A 166 -17.32 6.82 20.73
N LYS A 167 -17.60 7.22 19.51
CA LYS A 167 -18.77 7.28 18.68
C LYS A 167 -18.27 7.01 17.21
N PRO A 168 -19.13 6.85 16.18
CA PRO A 168 -18.72 7.24 14.79
C PRO A 168 -19.64 8.22 13.99
N TYR A 169 -19.22 9.45 13.66
CA TYR A 169 -19.98 10.30 12.69
C TYR A 169 -20.05 9.70 11.25
N LEU A 170 -21.28 9.67 10.68
CA LEU A 170 -21.62 9.65 9.24
C LEU A 170 -21.75 11.11 8.75
N PHE A 171 -21.65 11.54 7.49
CA PHE A 171 -21.71 10.99 6.12
C PHE A 171 -20.73 11.89 5.32
N ALA A 172 -19.75 11.41 4.56
CA ALA A 172 -19.83 11.29 3.10
C ALA A 172 -18.47 10.83 2.54
N SER A 173 -17.93 9.74 3.06
CA SER A 173 -17.14 8.86 2.22
C SER A 173 -17.47 7.43 2.59
N SER A 174 -17.92 6.65 1.61
CA SER A 174 -18.01 5.19 1.67
C SER A 174 -16.66 4.50 1.97
N LEU A 175 -15.61 5.29 2.22
CA LEU A 175 -14.21 4.87 2.34
C LEU A 175 -13.78 4.72 3.79
N ASN A 176 -14.46 5.34 4.76
CA ASN A 176 -14.09 5.20 6.18
C ASN A 176 -14.17 3.73 6.64
N GLY A 177 -15.21 3.01 6.20
CA GLY A 177 -15.34 1.57 6.45
C GLY A 177 -14.31 0.71 5.70
N MET A 178 -13.63 1.23 4.68
CA MET A 178 -12.60 0.48 3.97
C MET A 178 -11.36 0.23 4.84
N ALA A 179 -11.10 1.07 5.85
CA ALA A 179 -10.02 0.80 6.80
C ALA A 179 -10.23 -0.53 7.52
N GLU A 180 -11.46 -0.80 7.96
CA GLU A 180 -11.83 -2.06 8.62
C GLU A 180 -11.80 -3.26 7.67
N VAL A 181 -12.20 -3.06 6.42
CA VAL A 181 -12.11 -4.09 5.37
C VAL A 181 -10.64 -4.47 5.12
N VAL A 182 -9.77 -3.47 4.90
CA VAL A 182 -8.33 -3.66 4.67
C VAL A 182 -7.68 -4.31 5.90
N LYS A 183 -8.01 -3.86 7.11
CA LYS A 183 -7.57 -4.45 8.37
C LYS A 183 -7.92 -5.94 8.42
N THR A 184 -9.18 -6.28 8.16
CA THR A 184 -9.70 -7.65 8.27
C THR A 184 -9.01 -8.59 7.29
N ALA A 185 -8.84 -8.16 6.04
CA ALA A 185 -8.06 -8.93 5.06
C ALA A 185 -6.58 -9.06 5.48
N ALA A 186 -5.96 -7.98 5.98
CA ALA A 186 -4.56 -7.98 6.39
C ALA A 186 -4.24 -8.93 7.55
N ILE A 187 -5.20 -9.22 8.43
CA ILE A 187 -5.00 -10.14 9.57
C ILE A 187 -5.37 -11.60 9.26
N TRP A 188 -6.16 -11.87 8.22
CA TRP A 188 -6.82 -13.18 8.06
C TRP A 188 -6.72 -13.81 6.66
N ASP A 189 -6.71 -13.03 5.58
CA ASP A 189 -6.81 -13.56 4.21
C ASP A 189 -6.03 -12.72 3.20
N GLU A 190 -4.89 -13.24 2.76
CA GLU A 190 -4.05 -12.61 1.74
C GLU A 190 -4.72 -12.56 0.36
N ALA A 191 -5.54 -13.54 0.00
CA ALA A 191 -6.23 -13.56 -1.29
C ALA A 191 -7.32 -12.49 -1.34
N GLU A 192 -8.07 -12.32 -0.25
CA GLU A 192 -9.00 -11.20 -0.10
C GLU A 192 -8.25 -9.86 -0.15
N PHE A 193 -7.08 -9.76 0.49
CA PHE A 193 -6.25 -8.55 0.44
C PHE A 193 -5.81 -8.23 -0.99
N SER A 194 -5.30 -9.20 -1.75
CA SER A 194 -4.98 -9.04 -3.17
C SER A 194 -6.19 -8.58 -3.99
N ALA A 195 -7.36 -9.17 -3.75
CA ALA A 195 -8.58 -8.77 -4.43
C ALA A 195 -9.00 -7.33 -4.12
N LEU A 196 -8.71 -6.81 -2.93
CA LEU A 196 -8.91 -5.39 -2.60
C LEU A 196 -7.95 -4.51 -3.41
N GLU A 197 -6.67 -4.88 -3.49
CA GLU A 197 -5.67 -4.16 -4.28
C GLU A 197 -6.09 -4.05 -5.76
N ASP A 198 -6.47 -5.18 -6.36
CA ASP A 198 -6.86 -5.27 -7.77
C ASP A 198 -8.13 -4.46 -8.09
N ASN A 199 -9.08 -4.39 -7.15
CA ASN A 199 -10.36 -3.72 -7.36
C ASN A 199 -10.38 -2.26 -6.88
N ALA A 200 -9.34 -1.76 -6.21
CA ALA A 200 -9.31 -0.42 -5.62
C ALA A 200 -9.64 0.68 -6.65
N THR A 201 -9.03 0.65 -7.83
CA THR A 201 -9.27 1.65 -8.88
C THR A 201 -10.73 1.63 -9.36
N LEU A 202 -11.30 0.45 -9.60
CA LEU A 202 -12.69 0.30 -10.05
C LEU A 202 -13.66 0.82 -8.99
N ILE A 203 -13.46 0.44 -7.73
CA ILE A 203 -14.27 0.89 -6.59
C ILE A 203 -14.20 2.42 -6.46
N MET A 204 -13.00 2.97 -6.45
CA MET A 204 -12.79 4.41 -6.27
C MET A 204 -13.36 5.24 -7.42
N ASN A 205 -13.21 4.80 -8.66
CA ASN A 205 -13.80 5.46 -9.82
C ASN A 205 -15.32 5.41 -9.78
N THR A 206 -15.91 4.26 -9.44
CA THR A 206 -17.36 4.10 -9.31
C THR A 206 -17.93 4.99 -8.20
N ILE A 207 -17.25 5.05 -7.04
CA ILE A 207 -17.64 5.92 -5.92
C ILE A 207 -17.52 7.39 -6.29
N ARG A 208 -16.47 7.80 -7.02
CA ARG A 208 -16.25 9.22 -7.39
C ARG A 208 -17.05 9.66 -8.61
N ALA A 209 -17.59 8.73 -9.39
CA ALA A 209 -18.38 9.04 -10.57
C ALA A 209 -19.59 9.91 -10.20
N LYS A 210 -19.77 11.01 -10.94
CA LYS A 210 -20.93 11.90 -10.86
C LYS A 210 -22.09 11.31 -11.66
N ASN A 211 -22.54 10.11 -11.31
CA ASN A 211 -23.69 9.50 -11.97
C ASN A 211 -25.00 10.11 -11.41
N THR A 212 -25.96 10.40 -12.30
CA THR A 212 -27.21 11.10 -11.96
C THR A 212 -28.27 10.17 -11.36
N ASP A 213 -28.23 8.87 -11.67
CA ASP A 213 -29.12 7.88 -11.08
C ASP A 213 -28.49 7.22 -9.83
N ARG A 214 -29.08 7.53 -8.66
CA ARG A 214 -28.63 6.98 -7.38
C ARG A 214 -28.88 5.48 -7.25
N SER A 215 -29.86 4.92 -7.97
CA SER A 215 -30.26 3.52 -7.85
C SER A 215 -29.31 2.55 -8.55
N THR A 216 -28.65 3.00 -9.62
CA THR A 216 -27.73 2.19 -10.43
C THR A 216 -26.26 2.55 -10.23
N ARG A 217 -25.95 3.60 -9.43
CA ARG A 217 -24.59 4.10 -9.21
C ARG A 217 -23.58 3.03 -8.79
N LEU A 218 -23.98 2.08 -7.94
CA LEU A 218 -23.09 1.05 -7.41
C LEU A 218 -23.16 -0.27 -8.18
N ALA A 219 -23.97 -0.37 -9.24
CA ALA A 219 -24.14 -1.59 -10.03
C ALA A 219 -22.81 -2.18 -10.53
N PRO A 220 -21.82 -1.39 -11.02
CA PRO A 220 -20.54 -1.94 -11.51
C PRO A 220 -19.70 -2.65 -10.45
N ILE A 221 -19.96 -2.40 -9.16
CA ILE A 221 -19.20 -2.96 -8.05
C ILE A 221 -20.09 -3.72 -7.06
N ARG A 222 -21.33 -4.02 -7.43
CA ARG A 222 -22.32 -4.63 -6.54
C ARG A 222 -21.83 -5.95 -5.95
N ASP A 223 -21.35 -6.85 -6.80
CA ASP A 223 -20.87 -8.17 -6.38
C ASP A 223 -19.56 -8.07 -5.58
N ILE A 224 -18.70 -7.11 -5.93
CA ILE A 224 -17.47 -6.82 -5.19
C ILE A 224 -17.81 -6.36 -3.77
N LEU A 225 -18.77 -5.44 -3.62
CA LEU A 225 -19.22 -4.98 -2.30
C LEU A 225 -19.88 -6.10 -1.49
N LYS A 226 -20.73 -6.92 -2.12
CA LYS A 226 -21.35 -8.08 -1.43
C LYS A 226 -20.28 -9.05 -0.93
N ARG A 227 -19.28 -9.38 -1.74
CA ARG A 227 -18.13 -10.21 -1.36
C ARG A 227 -17.35 -9.62 -0.19
N ILE A 228 -16.99 -8.33 -0.27
CA ILE A 228 -16.26 -7.62 0.80
C ILE A 228 -17.02 -7.67 2.13
N VAL A 229 -18.33 -7.40 2.10
CA VAL A 229 -19.17 -7.41 3.30
C VAL A 229 -19.27 -8.81 3.87
N LEU A 230 -19.55 -9.81 3.04
CA LEU A 230 -19.63 -11.21 3.47
C LEU A 230 -18.31 -11.70 4.07
N GLY A 231 -17.18 -11.46 3.41
CA GLY A 231 -15.86 -11.89 3.87
C GLY A 231 -15.47 -11.26 5.21
N SER A 232 -15.68 -9.94 5.35
CA SER A 232 -15.38 -9.23 6.59
C SER A 232 -16.30 -9.67 7.74
N ALA A 233 -17.61 -9.75 7.47
CA ALA A 233 -18.61 -10.15 8.45
C ALA A 233 -18.39 -11.58 8.94
N LYS A 234 -18.09 -12.51 8.02
CA LYS A 234 -17.79 -13.91 8.34
C LYS A 234 -16.54 -14.03 9.22
N THR A 235 -15.45 -13.34 8.85
CA THR A 235 -14.22 -13.34 9.65
C THR A 235 -14.49 -12.85 11.08
N LYS A 236 -15.24 -11.75 11.21
CA LYS A 236 -15.61 -11.23 12.53
C LYS A 236 -16.52 -12.19 13.31
N ALA A 237 -17.51 -12.79 12.64
CA ALA A 237 -18.42 -13.76 13.25
C ALA A 237 -17.68 -15.01 13.75
N ASP A 238 -16.73 -15.54 12.97
CA ASP A 238 -15.92 -16.70 13.35
C ASP A 238 -15.05 -16.38 14.58
N VAL A 239 -14.36 -15.23 14.57
CA VAL A 239 -13.53 -14.78 15.70
C VAL A 239 -14.35 -14.52 16.96
N VAL A 240 -15.52 -13.88 16.84
CA VAL A 240 -16.41 -13.64 17.98
C VAL A 240 -16.99 -14.93 18.52
N SER A 241 -17.35 -15.88 17.65
CA SER A 241 -17.88 -17.18 18.06
C SER A 241 -16.84 -17.99 18.84
N ALA A 242 -15.56 -17.86 18.47
CA ALA A 242 -14.46 -18.49 19.17
C ALA A 242 -14.06 -17.77 20.48
N ASP A 243 -14.25 -16.45 20.58
CA ASP A 243 -13.84 -15.65 21.74
C ASP A 243 -14.77 -14.45 21.98
N GLU A 244 -15.99 -14.73 22.46
CA GLU A 244 -17.02 -13.70 22.67
C GLU A 244 -16.56 -12.61 23.66
N ARG A 245 -15.86 -12.98 24.73
CA ARG A 245 -15.50 -12.07 25.84
C ARG A 245 -14.10 -11.48 25.75
N GLU A 246 -13.44 -11.60 24.60
CA GLU A 246 -12.12 -11.02 24.34
C GLU A 246 -11.02 -11.49 25.32
N GLY A 247 -10.98 -12.79 25.59
CA GLY A 247 -9.92 -13.42 26.39
C GLY A 247 -8.61 -13.65 25.64
N GLY A 248 -8.61 -13.61 24.31
CA GLY A 248 -7.43 -13.86 23.48
C GLY A 248 -7.63 -13.54 22.00
N LEU A 249 -8.23 -14.46 21.25
CA LEU A 249 -8.33 -14.39 19.79
C LEU A 249 -8.99 -13.09 19.32
N ARG A 250 -10.03 -12.61 20.00
CA ARG A 250 -10.74 -11.39 19.59
C ARG A 250 -9.85 -10.14 19.65
N ASN A 251 -8.69 -10.19 20.31
CA ASN A 251 -7.69 -9.12 20.28
C ASN A 251 -7.23 -8.81 18.85
N ILE A 252 -7.15 -9.79 17.93
CA ILE A 252 -6.63 -9.59 16.57
C ILE A 252 -7.48 -8.59 15.77
N LEU A 253 -8.77 -8.46 16.09
CA LEU A 253 -9.67 -7.48 15.48
C LEU A 253 -9.29 -6.04 15.83
N ASN A 254 -8.36 -5.82 16.76
CA ASN A 254 -7.86 -4.50 17.11
C ASN A 254 -6.53 -4.16 16.41
N PHE A 255 -6.18 -4.84 15.31
CA PHE A 255 -5.04 -4.41 14.49
C PHE A 255 -5.21 -2.96 14.02
N GLY A 256 -4.17 -2.15 14.21
CA GLY A 256 -4.19 -0.71 13.96
C GLY A 256 -4.93 0.13 15.00
N HIS A 257 -5.65 -0.47 15.94
CA HIS A 257 -6.48 0.26 16.91
C HIS A 257 -5.72 0.67 18.16
N SER A 258 -4.62 0.01 18.51
CA SER A 258 -3.85 0.34 19.73
C SER A 258 -3.23 1.73 19.60
N ILE A 259 -2.59 1.97 18.45
CA ILE A 259 -2.07 3.30 18.10
C ILE A 259 -3.18 4.18 17.51
N GLY A 260 -4.08 3.61 16.69
CA GLY A 260 -5.17 4.34 16.05
C GLY A 260 -6.09 5.03 17.06
N HIS A 261 -6.52 4.35 18.12
CA HIS A 261 -7.34 4.97 19.18
C HIS A 261 -6.59 6.07 19.93
N ALA A 262 -5.27 5.97 20.08
CA ALA A 262 -4.48 7.01 20.71
C ALA A 262 -4.48 8.30 19.88
N PHE A 263 -4.29 8.18 18.55
CA PHE A 263 -4.46 9.32 17.64
C PHE A 263 -5.89 9.84 17.64
N GLU A 264 -6.88 8.95 17.55
CA GLU A 264 -8.29 9.30 17.52
C GLU A 264 -8.70 10.09 18.76
N ALA A 265 -8.26 9.70 19.95
CA ALA A 265 -8.54 10.40 21.19
C ALA A 265 -8.05 11.86 21.21
N ILE A 266 -7.02 12.18 20.41
CA ILE A 266 -6.50 13.55 20.26
C ILE A 266 -7.20 14.29 19.12
N LEU A 267 -7.42 13.62 17.98
CA LEU A 267 -7.83 14.27 16.73
C LEU A 267 -9.34 14.27 16.46
N THR A 268 -10.10 13.51 17.24
CA THR A 268 -11.56 13.55 17.21
C THR A 268 -12.08 14.94 17.64
N PRO A 269 -13.19 15.45 17.07
CA PRO A 269 -14.05 14.83 16.06
C PRO A 269 -13.65 15.09 14.59
N GLN A 270 -12.57 15.83 14.33
CA GLN A 270 -12.22 16.25 12.97
C GLN A 270 -11.65 15.12 12.11
N VAL A 271 -10.99 14.14 12.75
CA VAL A 271 -10.51 12.91 12.10
C VAL A 271 -11.45 11.76 12.45
N LEU A 272 -11.89 11.03 11.43
CA LEU A 272 -12.81 9.91 11.59
C LEU A 272 -12.09 8.64 12.09
N HIS A 273 -12.85 7.71 12.64
CA HIS A 273 -12.33 6.46 13.19
C HIS A 273 -11.44 5.67 12.23
N GLY A 274 -11.93 5.31 11.03
CA GLY A 274 -11.16 4.56 10.05
C GLY A 274 -9.98 5.36 9.47
N GLU A 275 -10.00 6.69 9.51
CA GLU A 275 -8.82 7.50 9.18
C GLU A 275 -7.73 7.35 10.25
N ALA A 276 -8.11 7.37 11.53
CA ALA A 276 -7.18 7.13 12.63
C ALA A 276 -6.67 5.67 12.65
N VAL A 277 -7.55 4.68 12.42
CA VAL A 277 -7.19 3.26 12.29
C VAL A 277 -6.25 3.05 11.09
N ALA A 278 -6.46 3.72 9.96
CA ALA A 278 -5.55 3.64 8.82
C ALA A 278 -4.12 4.07 9.17
N ILE A 279 -3.96 5.20 9.87
CA ILE A 279 -2.65 5.66 10.35
C ILE A 279 -2.09 4.69 11.41
N GLY A 280 -2.96 4.21 12.30
CA GLY A 280 -2.60 3.22 13.32
C GLY A 280 -2.11 1.91 12.74
N MET A 281 -2.74 1.37 11.70
CA MET A 281 -2.31 0.16 10.98
C MET A 281 -0.91 0.32 10.41
N VAL A 282 -0.61 1.48 9.80
CA VAL A 282 0.74 1.77 9.29
C VAL A 282 1.75 1.76 10.43
N LYS A 283 1.45 2.44 11.55
CA LYS A 283 2.35 2.48 12.71
C LYS A 283 2.54 1.15 13.40
N GLU A 284 1.49 0.33 13.51
CA GLU A 284 1.59 -1.02 14.09
C GLU A 284 2.35 -1.98 13.15
N ALA A 285 2.23 -1.81 11.82
CA ALA A 285 3.05 -2.55 10.85
C ALA A 285 4.53 -2.10 10.87
N GLU A 286 4.80 -0.80 10.96
CA GLU A 286 6.16 -0.26 11.15
C GLU A 286 6.79 -0.76 12.46
N LEU A 287 6.00 -0.89 13.53
CA LEU A 287 6.41 -1.48 14.80
C LEU A 287 6.73 -2.97 14.65
N ALA A 288 5.86 -3.76 14.00
CA ALA A 288 6.13 -5.16 13.73
C ALA A 288 7.41 -5.35 12.90
N ARG A 289 7.67 -4.45 11.93
CA ARG A 289 8.94 -4.43 11.17
C ARG A 289 10.13 -4.06 12.04
N HIS A 290 10.00 -3.04 12.90
CA HIS A 290 11.06 -2.63 13.84
C HIS A 290 11.45 -3.76 14.79
N LEU A 291 10.48 -4.60 15.18
CA LEU A 291 10.69 -5.77 16.03
C LEU A 291 11.21 -7.00 15.25
N GLY A 292 11.38 -6.92 13.93
CA GLY A 292 11.84 -8.03 13.09
C GLY A 292 10.78 -9.11 12.83
N VAL A 293 9.51 -8.81 13.10
CA VAL A 293 8.39 -9.76 12.98
C VAL A 293 7.71 -9.68 11.60
N LEU A 294 7.72 -8.50 10.97
CA LEU A 294 7.09 -8.25 9.67
C LEU A 294 8.13 -7.83 8.63
N LYS A 295 8.08 -8.43 7.44
CA LYS A 295 8.94 -8.05 6.32
C LYS A 295 8.64 -6.62 5.82
N PRO A 296 9.64 -5.84 5.37
CA PRO A 296 9.42 -4.50 4.84
C PRO A 296 8.47 -4.45 3.64
N GLY A 297 8.48 -5.48 2.78
CA GLY A 297 7.57 -5.58 1.62
C GLY A 297 6.10 -5.60 2.03
N ALA A 298 5.75 -6.33 3.10
CA ALA A 298 4.39 -6.37 3.63
C ALA A 298 3.93 -5.01 4.20
N VAL A 299 4.83 -4.25 4.84
CA VAL A 299 4.54 -2.87 5.29
C VAL A 299 4.23 -1.98 4.08
N ALA A 300 5.07 -2.01 3.05
CA ALA A 300 4.88 -1.20 1.85
C ALA A 300 3.56 -1.55 1.14
N ARG A 301 3.25 -2.85 1.03
CA ARG A 301 2.00 -3.36 0.45
C ARG A 301 0.76 -2.89 1.23
N LEU A 302 0.79 -2.96 2.56
CA LEU A 302 -0.27 -2.43 3.42
C LEU A 302 -0.49 -0.92 3.22
N VAL A 303 0.60 -0.14 3.25
CA VAL A 303 0.55 1.31 3.04
C VAL A 303 -0.05 1.66 1.68
N LYS A 304 0.35 0.95 0.61
CA LYS A 304 -0.18 1.15 -0.75
C LYS A 304 -1.68 0.86 -0.83
N CYS A 305 -2.14 -0.27 -0.28
CA CYS A 305 -3.55 -0.64 -0.26
C CYS A 305 -4.41 0.39 0.52
N ILE A 306 -3.94 0.86 1.68
CA ILE A 306 -4.62 1.92 2.43
C ILE A 306 -4.72 3.20 1.58
N ALA A 307 -3.60 3.60 0.96
CA ALA A 307 -3.54 4.80 0.13
C ALA A 307 -4.42 4.71 -1.14
N SER A 308 -4.57 3.52 -1.75
CA SER A 308 -5.37 3.33 -2.96
C SER A 308 -6.87 3.54 -2.73
N TYR A 309 -7.36 3.31 -1.51
CA TYR A 309 -8.71 3.68 -1.09
C TYR A 309 -8.84 5.14 -0.62
N GLY A 310 -7.78 5.93 -0.75
CA GLY A 310 -7.76 7.34 -0.36
C GLY A 310 -7.76 7.56 1.15
N LEU A 311 -7.36 6.58 1.95
CA LEU A 311 -7.19 6.73 3.40
C LEU A 311 -5.82 7.36 3.72
N PRO A 312 -5.68 8.05 4.87
CA PRO A 312 -4.41 8.62 5.29
C PRO A 312 -3.46 7.51 5.80
N THR A 313 -2.18 7.63 5.47
CA THR A 313 -1.12 6.72 5.94
C THR A 313 -0.16 7.39 6.93
N SER A 314 -0.37 8.68 7.22
CA SER A 314 0.46 9.46 8.13
C SER A 314 -0.32 10.65 8.70
N LEU A 315 0.05 11.10 9.90
CA LEU A 315 -0.41 12.37 10.46
C LEU A 315 -0.03 13.58 9.60
N ALA A 316 1.05 13.48 8.82
CA ALA A 316 1.50 14.54 7.91
C ALA A 316 0.61 14.67 6.65
N ASP A 317 -0.42 13.83 6.49
CA ASP A 317 -1.39 13.97 5.41
C ASP A 317 -2.01 15.37 5.44
N LYS A 318 -1.93 16.09 4.32
CA LYS A 318 -2.42 17.47 4.19
C LYS A 318 -3.89 17.62 4.58
N ARG A 319 -4.71 16.58 4.35
CA ARG A 319 -6.13 16.55 4.72
C ARG A 319 -6.30 16.51 6.22
N ILE A 320 -5.53 15.66 6.90
CA ILE A 320 -5.50 15.56 8.37
C ILE A 320 -5.03 16.87 8.97
N GLN A 321 -3.92 17.43 8.47
CA GLN A 321 -3.40 18.72 8.92
C GLN A 321 -4.43 19.85 8.74
N LYS A 322 -5.14 19.87 7.60
CA LYS A 322 -6.18 20.87 7.33
C LYS A 322 -7.40 20.70 8.25
N LEU A 323 -7.91 19.48 8.42
CA LEU A 323 -9.09 19.19 9.23
C LEU A 323 -8.85 19.51 10.71
N THR A 324 -7.63 19.25 11.19
CA THR A 324 -7.25 19.40 12.59
C THR A 324 -6.62 20.75 12.92
N ALA A 325 -6.49 21.64 11.93
CA ALA A 325 -5.72 22.89 12.05
C ALA A 325 -4.30 22.69 12.60
N GLY A 326 -3.65 21.59 12.22
CA GLY A 326 -2.29 21.23 12.64
C GLY A 326 -2.18 20.80 14.10
N LYS A 327 -3.25 20.24 14.70
CA LYS A 327 -3.24 19.78 16.08
C LYS A 327 -2.12 18.75 16.31
N PRO A 328 -1.17 19.00 17.25
CA PRO A 328 -0.07 18.09 17.49
C PRO A 328 -0.55 16.83 18.24
N CYS A 329 0.13 15.72 18.00
CA CYS A 329 -0.04 14.46 18.75
C CYS A 329 1.28 14.09 19.43
N PRO A 330 1.62 14.71 20.59
CA PRO A 330 2.88 14.42 21.28
C PRO A 330 2.96 12.95 21.71
N VAL A 331 4.15 12.33 21.58
CA VAL A 331 4.35 10.91 21.86
C VAL A 331 4.01 10.53 23.30
N ASP A 332 4.32 11.39 24.27
CA ASP A 332 3.97 11.12 25.68
C ASP A 332 2.46 11.06 25.89
N VAL A 333 1.71 11.99 25.28
CA VAL A 333 0.24 11.99 25.33
C VAL A 333 -0.33 10.76 24.64
N LEU A 334 0.25 10.32 23.52
CA LEU A 334 -0.16 9.08 22.86
C LEU A 334 0.06 7.87 23.76
N LEU A 335 1.24 7.76 24.39
CA LEU A 335 1.54 6.66 25.32
C LEU A 335 0.61 6.65 26.55
N GLU A 336 0.23 7.82 27.06
CA GLU A 336 -0.79 7.95 28.10
C GLU A 336 -2.16 7.41 27.64
N LYS A 337 -2.59 7.74 26.42
CA LYS A 337 -3.84 7.21 25.85
C LYS A 337 -3.76 5.70 25.60
N MET A 338 -2.60 5.20 25.16
CA MET A 338 -2.36 3.77 24.99
C MET A 338 -2.31 3.02 26.32
N ALA A 339 -2.02 3.68 27.45
CA ALA A 339 -1.94 3.03 28.76
C ALA A 339 -3.30 2.51 29.26
N VAL A 340 -4.40 3.09 28.78
CA VAL A 340 -5.78 2.67 29.11
C VAL A 340 -6.43 1.82 28.01
N ASP A 341 -5.64 1.32 27.05
CA ASP A 341 -6.14 0.38 26.05
C ASP A 341 -6.62 -0.92 26.72
N LYS A 342 -7.83 -1.35 26.38
CA LYS A 342 -8.53 -2.50 26.97
C LYS A 342 -7.77 -3.83 26.81
N LYS A 343 -6.84 -3.92 25.87
CA LYS A 343 -6.04 -5.13 25.62
C LYS A 343 -4.90 -5.29 26.61
N ASN A 344 -4.50 -4.22 27.29
CA ASN A 344 -3.33 -4.19 28.16
C ASN A 344 -3.49 -5.15 29.34
N ASP A 345 -2.37 -5.74 29.74
CA ASP A 345 -2.27 -6.52 30.97
C ASP A 345 -1.55 -5.69 32.04
N GLY A 346 -2.33 -4.98 32.86
CA GLY A 346 -1.82 -3.97 33.78
C GLY A 346 -1.06 -2.87 33.04
N LYS A 347 0.24 -2.73 33.33
CA LYS A 347 1.11 -1.73 32.67
C LYS A 347 1.67 -2.19 31.32
N LYS A 348 1.54 -3.48 30.99
CA LYS A 348 2.10 -4.06 29.76
C LYS A 348 1.18 -3.75 28.59
N LYS A 349 1.67 -2.89 27.67
CA LYS A 349 0.92 -2.54 26.46
C LYS A 349 0.87 -3.74 25.52
N LYS A 350 -0.32 -4.06 25.01
CA LYS A 350 -0.54 -5.18 24.08
C LYS A 350 -0.99 -4.67 22.71
N ILE A 351 -0.27 -5.06 21.65
CA ILE A 351 -0.47 -4.59 20.27
C ILE A 351 -0.56 -5.80 19.34
N VAL A 352 -1.43 -5.75 18.33
CA VAL A 352 -1.51 -6.80 17.32
C VAL A 352 -0.38 -6.61 16.31
N LEU A 353 0.46 -7.62 16.13
CA LEU A 353 1.56 -7.59 15.18
C LEU A 353 1.23 -8.52 14.01
N LEU A 354 1.40 -8.04 12.77
CA LEU A 354 1.37 -8.91 11.59
C LEU A 354 2.70 -9.66 11.48
N SER A 355 2.65 -10.90 11.00
CA SER A 355 3.84 -11.67 10.56
C SER A 355 4.00 -11.64 9.04
N THR A 356 2.89 -11.60 8.33
CA THR A 356 2.77 -11.35 6.89
C THR A 356 1.36 -10.78 6.60
N ILE A 357 1.09 -10.33 5.38
CA ILE A 357 -0.29 -10.03 4.98
C ILE A 357 -1.12 -11.31 5.06
N GLY A 358 -2.30 -11.21 5.69
CA GLY A 358 -3.22 -12.31 5.94
C GLY A 358 -2.94 -13.11 7.23
N LYS A 359 -1.91 -12.77 8.02
CA LYS A 359 -1.59 -13.48 9.27
C LYS A 359 -1.01 -12.57 10.35
N THR A 360 -1.45 -12.78 11.58
CA THR A 360 -0.84 -12.19 12.77
C THR A 360 0.35 -13.02 13.26
N TYR A 361 1.21 -12.41 14.09
CA TYR A 361 2.35 -13.08 14.71
C TYR A 361 1.91 -14.06 15.81
N GLU A 362 0.98 -13.64 16.65
CA GLU A 362 0.29 -14.48 17.61
C GLU A 362 -1.22 -14.46 17.33
N PRO A 363 -1.99 -15.50 17.73
CA PRO A 363 -3.45 -15.49 17.66
C PRO A 363 -4.07 -14.64 18.79
N LYS A 364 -3.44 -13.51 19.12
CA LYS A 364 -3.80 -12.50 20.13
C LYS A 364 -2.87 -11.29 19.98
N ALA A 365 -3.09 -10.23 20.77
CA ALA A 365 -2.15 -9.12 20.84
C ALA A 365 -0.89 -9.48 21.65
N SER A 366 0.28 -9.08 21.15
CA SER A 366 1.60 -9.31 21.75
C SER A 366 1.98 -8.18 22.70
N VAL A 367 2.71 -8.50 23.77
CA VAL A 367 3.27 -7.46 24.67
C VAL A 367 4.41 -6.75 23.96
N VAL A 368 4.39 -5.41 23.96
CA VAL A 368 5.44 -4.59 23.36
C VAL A 368 5.94 -3.56 24.37
N GLU A 369 7.26 -3.42 24.44
CA GLU A 369 7.94 -2.45 25.30
C GLU A 369 7.66 -1.01 24.84
N ASP A 370 7.45 -0.11 25.81
CA ASP A 370 7.16 1.31 25.57
C ASP A 370 8.25 2.00 24.74
N ARG A 371 9.51 1.56 24.87
CA ARG A 371 10.63 2.07 24.07
C ARG A 371 10.42 1.82 22.57
N ALA A 372 9.99 0.63 22.18
CA ALA A 372 9.77 0.30 20.77
C ALA A 372 8.59 1.10 20.19
N ILE A 373 7.52 1.25 20.97
CA ILE A 373 6.37 2.09 20.61
C ILE A 373 6.79 3.56 20.45
N ARG A 374 7.62 4.08 21.37
CA ARG A 374 8.14 5.44 21.29
C ARG A 374 8.96 5.66 20.02
N VAL A 375 9.85 4.74 19.67
CA VAL A 375 10.69 4.85 18.46
C VAL A 375 9.84 5.03 17.19
N VAL A 376 8.74 4.28 17.03
CA VAL A 376 7.91 4.38 15.81
C VAL A 376 6.98 5.59 15.77
N LEU A 377 6.68 6.18 16.93
CA LEU A 377 5.85 7.38 17.05
C LEU A 377 6.66 8.69 17.05
N SER A 378 7.95 8.64 17.37
CA SER A 378 8.83 9.80 17.40
C SER A 378 9.33 10.20 16.00
N ASP A 379 9.35 11.51 15.73
CA ASP A 379 9.90 12.08 14.49
C ASP A 379 11.44 12.12 14.48
N SER A 380 12.07 11.82 15.62
CA SER A 380 13.52 11.89 15.80
C SER A 380 14.00 10.68 16.59
N VAL A 381 15.24 10.27 16.32
CA VAL A 381 15.86 9.10 16.95
C VAL A 381 17.08 9.56 17.74
N GLU A 382 17.09 9.24 19.03
CA GLU A 382 18.31 9.30 19.83
C GLU A 382 19.11 8.01 19.59
N VAL A 383 20.31 8.15 19.04
CA VAL A 383 21.20 7.02 18.75
C VAL A 383 22.15 6.84 19.93
N THR A 384 21.89 5.83 20.76
CA THR A 384 22.82 5.43 21.83
C THR A 384 24.09 4.84 21.19
N PRO A 385 25.28 5.43 21.42
CA PRO A 385 26.52 4.89 20.85
C PRO A 385 26.83 3.50 21.39
N GLY A 386 27.32 2.63 20.51
CA GLY A 386 27.80 1.29 20.87
C GLY A 386 27.29 0.22 19.92
N VAL A 387 28.19 -0.71 19.59
CA VAL A 387 27.89 -1.97 18.91
C VAL A 387 28.63 -3.09 19.64
N PRO A 388 28.15 -4.35 19.60
CA PRO A 388 28.90 -5.47 20.17
C PRO A 388 30.31 -5.60 19.54
N GLU A 389 31.36 -5.74 20.37
CA GLU A 389 32.77 -5.65 19.94
C GLU A 389 33.14 -6.62 18.80
N ASN A 390 32.55 -7.83 18.80
CA ASN A 390 32.83 -8.87 17.82
C ASN A 390 31.67 -9.09 16.85
N LEU A 391 30.85 -8.06 16.61
CA LEU A 391 29.69 -8.17 15.73
C LEU A 391 30.13 -8.58 14.32
N LYS A 392 29.52 -9.65 13.82
CA LYS A 392 29.60 -10.07 12.41
C LYS A 392 28.19 -10.25 11.90
N VAL A 393 27.82 -9.45 10.91
CA VAL A 393 26.47 -9.47 10.35
C VAL A 393 26.51 -9.60 8.84
N GLU A 394 25.47 -10.23 8.32
CA GLU A 394 25.12 -10.19 6.90
C GLU A 394 23.88 -9.32 6.75
N VAL A 395 23.97 -8.30 5.90
CA VAL A 395 22.88 -7.34 5.68
C VAL A 395 22.58 -7.31 4.19
N THR A 396 21.31 -7.47 3.83
CA THR A 396 20.85 -7.32 2.45
C THR A 396 19.99 -6.06 2.36
N PRO A 397 20.55 -4.93 1.87
CA PRO A 397 19.74 -3.75 1.58
C PRO A 397 18.68 -4.04 0.50
N PRO A 398 17.65 -3.20 0.36
CA PRO A 398 16.68 -3.34 -0.74
C PRO A 398 17.38 -3.39 -2.11
N GLY A 399 16.75 -4.07 -3.08
CA GLY A 399 17.25 -4.10 -4.45
C GLY A 399 17.48 -2.71 -5.06
N SER A 400 18.47 -2.59 -5.94
CA SER A 400 18.73 -1.37 -6.70
C SER A 400 17.54 -1.06 -7.61
N LYS A 401 16.98 0.16 -7.53
CA LYS A 401 15.88 0.58 -8.41
C LYS A 401 16.30 0.54 -9.88
N SER A 402 17.53 0.94 -10.17
CA SER A 402 18.08 0.99 -11.53
C SER A 402 18.20 -0.39 -12.16
N VAL A 403 18.67 -1.37 -11.40
CA VAL A 403 18.77 -2.77 -11.84
C VAL A 403 17.39 -3.41 -11.90
N SER A 404 16.55 -3.22 -10.87
CA SER A 404 15.18 -3.75 -10.80
C SER A 404 14.34 -3.38 -12.03
N ASN A 405 14.32 -2.10 -12.40
CA ASN A 405 13.53 -1.60 -13.52
C ASN A 405 13.98 -2.18 -14.87
N ARG A 406 15.30 -2.37 -15.05
CA ARG A 406 15.86 -2.98 -16.28
C ARG A 406 15.61 -4.47 -16.33
N ALA A 407 15.80 -5.18 -15.22
CA ALA A 407 15.57 -6.62 -15.12
C ALA A 407 14.13 -6.96 -15.51
N LEU A 408 13.16 -6.16 -15.05
CA LEU A 408 11.76 -6.32 -15.42
C LEU A 408 11.52 -6.17 -16.93
N VAL A 409 12.04 -5.10 -17.55
CA VAL A 409 11.85 -4.86 -18.99
C VAL A 409 12.50 -5.95 -19.83
N LEU A 410 13.75 -6.32 -19.51
CA LEU A 410 14.47 -7.37 -20.22
C LEU A 410 13.76 -8.74 -20.10
N ALA A 411 13.33 -9.10 -18.88
CA ALA A 411 12.61 -10.36 -18.64
C ALA A 411 11.26 -10.41 -19.35
N ALA A 412 10.53 -9.28 -19.38
CA ALA A 412 9.27 -9.19 -20.10
C ALA A 412 9.43 -9.29 -21.62
N LEU A 413 10.47 -8.65 -22.17
CA LEU A 413 10.77 -8.72 -23.60
C LEU A 413 11.35 -10.07 -24.01
N GLY A 414 11.99 -10.82 -23.10
CA GLY A 414 12.60 -12.11 -23.42
C GLY A 414 11.63 -13.27 -23.57
N THR A 415 12.20 -14.44 -23.85
CA THR A 415 11.48 -15.72 -24.00
C THR A 415 11.74 -16.62 -22.81
N GLY A 416 10.68 -17.29 -22.33
CA GLY A 416 10.76 -18.23 -21.21
C GLY A 416 10.48 -17.57 -19.84
N PRO A 417 10.40 -18.38 -18.78
CA PRO A 417 10.22 -17.90 -17.41
C PRO A 417 11.52 -17.35 -16.84
N CYS A 418 11.42 -16.30 -16.04
CA CYS A 418 12.51 -15.71 -15.25
C CYS A 418 12.03 -15.49 -13.82
N ARG A 419 12.72 -16.07 -12.83
CA ARG A 419 12.48 -15.82 -11.41
C ARG A 419 13.37 -14.66 -10.96
N ILE A 420 12.80 -13.50 -10.68
CA ILE A 420 13.54 -12.32 -10.26
C ILE A 420 13.48 -12.20 -8.74
N LYS A 421 14.64 -12.27 -8.08
CA LYS A 421 14.79 -12.16 -6.62
C LYS A 421 15.33 -10.80 -6.20
N ASN A 422 15.03 -10.39 -4.96
CA ASN A 422 15.44 -9.10 -4.38
C ASN A 422 15.02 -7.89 -5.25
N LEU A 423 13.91 -8.03 -5.98
CA LEU A 423 13.38 -6.97 -6.82
C LEU A 423 12.84 -5.85 -5.93
N LEU A 424 13.24 -4.60 -6.18
CA LEU A 424 12.67 -3.46 -5.47
C LEU A 424 11.22 -3.25 -5.90
N HIS A 425 10.28 -3.53 -4.99
CA HIS A 425 8.87 -3.26 -5.20
C HIS A 425 8.58 -1.74 -5.15
N SER A 426 8.81 -1.08 -6.28
CA SER A 426 8.60 0.36 -6.48
C SER A 426 7.41 0.64 -7.40
N ASP A 427 6.88 1.87 -7.34
CA ASP A 427 5.82 2.32 -8.25
C ASP A 427 6.22 2.12 -9.73
N ASP A 428 7.49 2.34 -10.08
CA ASP A 428 8.00 2.11 -11.43
C ASP A 428 7.80 0.64 -11.87
N VAL A 429 8.16 -0.32 -11.02
CA VAL A 429 8.00 -1.76 -11.28
C VAL A 429 6.53 -2.14 -11.45
N GLU A 430 5.67 -1.66 -10.55
CA GLU A 430 4.23 -1.99 -10.55
C GLU A 430 3.51 -1.44 -11.79
N PHE A 431 3.76 -0.17 -12.15
CA PHE A 431 3.18 0.42 -13.35
C PHE A 431 3.71 -0.23 -14.63
N MET A 432 5.00 -0.58 -14.69
CA MET A 432 5.56 -1.30 -15.84
C MET A 432 4.99 -2.71 -15.97
N LEU A 433 4.87 -3.46 -14.88
CA LEU A 433 4.25 -4.80 -14.89
C LEU A 433 2.82 -4.75 -15.42
N THR A 434 2.02 -3.83 -14.88
CA THR A 434 0.62 -3.63 -15.30
C THR A 434 0.54 -3.23 -16.78
N ALA A 435 1.40 -2.30 -17.21
CA ALA A 435 1.43 -1.83 -18.59
C ALA A 435 1.81 -2.97 -19.57
N ILE A 436 2.86 -3.73 -19.26
CA ILE A 436 3.33 -4.84 -20.09
C ILE A 436 2.27 -5.95 -20.14
N GLY A 437 1.60 -6.24 -19.02
CA GLY A 437 0.48 -7.18 -18.98
C GLY A 437 -0.66 -6.76 -19.91
N LYS A 438 -1.06 -5.48 -19.91
CA LYS A 438 -2.07 -4.93 -20.82
C LYS A 438 -1.66 -4.95 -22.30
N LEU A 439 -0.37 -4.81 -22.58
CA LEU A 439 0.19 -4.96 -23.92
C LEU A 439 0.32 -6.43 -24.35
N GLY A 440 0.04 -7.36 -23.44
CA GLY A 440 0.15 -8.80 -23.68
C GLY A 440 1.58 -9.32 -23.75
N GLY A 441 2.60 -8.49 -23.46
CA GLY A 441 4.02 -8.82 -23.66
C GLY A 441 4.60 -9.82 -22.66
N ALA A 442 4.00 -9.93 -21.47
CA ALA A 442 4.37 -10.91 -20.46
C ALA A 442 3.18 -11.28 -19.56
N THR A 443 3.30 -12.42 -18.88
CA THR A 443 2.48 -12.76 -17.71
C THR A 443 3.37 -12.85 -16.50
N TYR A 444 2.84 -12.60 -15.30
CA TYR A 444 3.64 -12.64 -14.08
C TYR A 444 2.85 -13.15 -12.89
N ALA A 445 3.58 -13.66 -11.89
CA ALA A 445 3.06 -14.07 -10.60
C ALA A 445 4.08 -13.75 -9.50
N TRP A 446 3.59 -13.47 -8.29
CA TRP A 446 4.42 -13.31 -7.12
C TRP A 446 4.47 -14.62 -6.32
N GLU A 447 5.66 -14.98 -5.87
CA GLU A 447 5.92 -16.12 -4.98
C GLU A 447 6.60 -15.65 -3.69
N ASP A 448 6.70 -16.54 -2.70
CA ASP A 448 7.36 -16.31 -1.41
C ASP A 448 6.91 -15.01 -0.72
N ALA A 449 5.59 -14.86 -0.58
CA ALA A 449 4.94 -13.68 0.02
C ALA A 449 5.35 -12.34 -0.63
N GLY A 450 5.60 -12.34 -1.95
CA GLY A 450 5.93 -11.13 -2.71
C GLY A 450 7.42 -10.85 -2.87
N GLU A 451 8.31 -11.74 -2.43
CA GLU A 451 9.76 -11.55 -2.53
C GLU A 451 10.34 -12.00 -3.90
N VAL A 452 9.64 -12.88 -4.61
CA VAL A 452 10.07 -13.40 -5.91
C VAL A 452 9.02 -13.09 -6.98
N LEU A 453 9.43 -12.37 -8.01
CA LEU A 453 8.60 -12.11 -9.19
C LEU A 453 8.92 -13.12 -10.29
N CYS A 454 7.96 -13.97 -10.64
CA CYS A 454 8.07 -14.87 -11.78
C CYS A 454 7.50 -14.19 -13.02
N VAL A 455 8.35 -13.87 -13.99
CA VAL A 455 7.95 -13.24 -15.26
C VAL A 455 8.08 -14.26 -16.38
N GLN A 456 6.98 -14.48 -17.11
CA GLN A 456 6.97 -15.26 -18.34
C GLN A 456 6.86 -14.28 -19.52
N GLY A 457 8.01 -13.99 -20.13
CA GLY A 457 8.10 -13.12 -21.31
C GLY A 457 7.63 -13.82 -22.58
N LYS A 458 7.17 -13.02 -23.55
CA LYS A 458 6.68 -13.48 -24.87
C LYS A 458 7.56 -13.08 -26.04
N GLY A 459 8.85 -12.81 -25.81
CA GLY A 459 9.82 -12.59 -26.88
C GLY A 459 9.57 -11.31 -27.70
N GLY A 460 9.08 -10.25 -27.07
CA GLY A 460 8.77 -8.99 -27.76
C GLY A 460 7.46 -9.02 -28.54
N ASP A 461 6.61 -10.04 -28.36
CA ASP A 461 5.27 -10.06 -28.94
C ASP A 461 4.30 -9.21 -28.12
N LEU A 462 4.33 -7.90 -28.35
CA LEU A 462 3.43 -6.93 -27.74
C LEU A 462 2.38 -6.45 -28.75
N HIS A 463 1.18 -6.15 -28.25
CA HIS A 463 0.07 -5.63 -29.04
C HIS A 463 -0.44 -4.32 -28.48
N ALA A 464 -0.85 -3.42 -29.38
CA ALA A 464 -1.38 -2.12 -29.02
C ALA A 464 -2.64 -2.24 -28.14
N SER A 465 -2.63 -1.59 -26.98
CA SER A 465 -3.75 -1.56 -26.04
C SER A 465 -4.76 -0.49 -26.45
N PRO A 466 -6.07 -0.82 -26.55
CA PRO A 466 -7.13 0.16 -26.79
C PRO A 466 -7.42 1.03 -25.54
N THR A 467 -6.90 0.64 -24.38
CA THR A 467 -6.99 1.41 -23.14
C THR A 467 -5.68 2.12 -22.85
N GLU A 468 -5.76 3.32 -22.26
CA GLU A 468 -4.58 4.08 -21.86
C GLU A 468 -3.76 3.34 -20.79
N LEU A 469 -2.44 3.46 -20.90
CA LEU A 469 -1.49 2.96 -19.91
C LEU A 469 -1.19 4.08 -18.91
N TYR A 470 -1.81 3.99 -17.73
CA TYR A 470 -1.56 4.93 -16.64
C TYR A 470 -0.33 4.53 -15.82
N ILE A 471 0.61 5.45 -15.63
CA ILE A 471 1.90 5.20 -14.95
C ILE A 471 2.17 6.12 -13.75
N GLY A 472 1.15 6.79 -13.20
CA GLY A 472 1.32 7.67 -12.04
C GLY A 472 2.35 8.79 -12.28
N ASN A 473 3.35 8.91 -11.40
CA ASN A 473 4.53 9.79 -11.58
C ASN A 473 5.84 8.98 -11.71
N ALA A 474 5.73 7.73 -12.17
CA ALA A 474 6.87 6.83 -12.33
C ALA A 474 7.75 7.28 -13.52
N GLY A 475 8.82 7.98 -13.17
CA GLY A 475 9.72 8.61 -14.16
C GLY A 475 10.35 7.57 -15.06
N THR A 476 10.99 6.57 -14.46
CA THR A 476 11.71 5.52 -15.20
C THR A 476 10.74 4.71 -16.04
N ALA A 477 9.58 4.34 -15.47
CA ALA A 477 8.52 3.65 -16.20
C ALA A 477 8.10 4.42 -17.45
N SER A 478 7.93 5.75 -17.38
CA SER A 478 7.55 6.55 -18.55
C SER A 478 8.57 6.47 -19.67
N ARG A 479 9.88 6.52 -19.34
CA ARG A 479 10.94 6.49 -20.36
C ARG A 479 11.02 5.11 -21.00
N PHE A 480 11.05 4.07 -20.18
CA PHE A 480 11.17 2.69 -20.65
C PHE A 480 9.95 2.28 -21.48
N LEU A 481 8.74 2.54 -20.98
CA LEU A 481 7.51 2.19 -21.69
C LEU A 481 7.32 2.98 -22.98
N THR A 482 7.78 4.23 -23.09
CA THR A 482 7.71 4.96 -24.37
C THR A 482 8.43 4.21 -25.49
N THR A 483 9.61 3.65 -25.24
CA THR A 483 10.31 2.84 -26.25
C THR A 483 9.69 1.45 -26.39
N VAL A 484 9.32 0.78 -25.29
CA VAL A 484 8.68 -0.55 -25.34
C VAL A 484 7.37 -0.53 -26.15
N VAL A 485 6.54 0.51 -25.98
CA VAL A 485 5.29 0.65 -26.73
C VAL A 485 5.53 0.78 -28.24
N SER A 486 6.65 1.35 -28.67
CA SER A 486 7.01 1.40 -30.11
C SER A 486 7.25 0.02 -30.72
N LEU A 487 7.55 -1.00 -29.89
CA LEU A 487 7.70 -2.40 -30.32
C LEU A 487 6.37 -3.08 -30.61
N CYS A 488 5.25 -2.52 -30.14
CA CYS A 488 3.93 -3.13 -30.27
C CYS A 488 3.55 -3.28 -31.74
N LYS A 489 2.92 -4.41 -32.06
CA LYS A 489 2.19 -4.61 -33.31
C LYS A 489 0.79 -3.98 -33.19
N PRO A 490 0.20 -3.51 -34.29
CA PRO A 490 -1.21 -3.14 -34.32
C PRO A 490 -2.07 -4.30 -33.81
N SER A 491 -3.06 -4.01 -32.97
CA SER A 491 -4.07 -4.98 -32.58
C SER A 491 -5.29 -4.85 -33.49
N ALA A 492 -6.23 -5.80 -33.40
CA ALA A 492 -7.50 -5.69 -34.11
C ALA A 492 -8.31 -4.44 -33.70
N ALA A 493 -8.07 -3.92 -32.48
CA ALA A 493 -8.82 -2.81 -31.90
C ALA A 493 -8.16 -1.44 -32.12
N THR A 494 -6.83 -1.35 -32.18
CA THR A 494 -6.12 -0.06 -32.31
C THR A 494 -4.75 -0.19 -32.98
N LYS A 495 -4.29 0.89 -33.60
CA LYS A 495 -2.97 1.02 -34.27
C LYS A 495 -1.97 1.85 -33.46
N SER A 496 -2.35 2.33 -32.28
CA SER A 496 -1.49 3.10 -31.39
C SER A 496 -1.88 2.84 -29.94
N THR A 497 -1.04 3.26 -29.01
CA THR A 497 -1.28 3.15 -27.57
C THR A 497 -0.91 4.44 -26.87
N VAL A 498 -1.79 4.86 -25.95
CA VAL A 498 -1.61 6.09 -25.17
C VAL A 498 -0.94 5.77 -23.85
N LEU A 499 0.17 6.47 -23.56
CA LEU A 499 0.87 6.45 -22.29
C LEU A 499 0.59 7.75 -21.53
N THR A 500 0.02 7.64 -20.34
CA THR A 500 -0.45 8.80 -19.53
C THR A 500 -0.07 8.66 -18.06
N GLY A 501 -0.21 9.72 -17.28
CA GLY A 501 0.10 9.71 -15.86
C GLY A 501 -0.64 10.77 -15.07
N ASN A 502 -0.20 11.00 -13.84
CA ASN A 502 -0.79 12.03 -12.99
C ASN A 502 -0.38 13.44 -13.43
N ALA A 503 -0.94 14.47 -12.77
CA ALA A 503 -0.68 15.87 -13.11
C ALA A 503 0.81 16.26 -13.06
N ARG A 504 1.62 15.60 -12.23
CA ARG A 504 3.08 15.84 -12.16
C ARG A 504 3.81 15.19 -13.35
N MET A 505 3.38 14.01 -13.77
CA MET A 505 3.92 13.35 -14.96
C MET A 505 3.67 14.16 -16.23
N LYS A 506 2.49 14.79 -16.33
CA LYS A 506 2.08 15.63 -17.47
C LYS A 506 2.88 16.93 -17.66
N VAL A 507 3.86 17.19 -16.78
CA VAL A 507 4.79 18.32 -16.90
C VAL A 507 6.24 17.87 -16.79
N ARG A 508 6.49 16.56 -16.86
CA ARG A 508 7.82 15.97 -16.73
C ARG A 508 8.44 15.79 -18.11
N PRO A 509 9.70 16.22 -18.34
CA PRO A 509 10.29 16.25 -19.68
C PRO A 509 10.56 14.84 -20.22
N ILE A 510 10.30 14.62 -21.50
CA ILE A 510 10.64 13.41 -22.27
C ILE A 510 11.10 13.70 -23.71
N GLY A 511 11.11 14.99 -24.11
CA GLY A 511 11.37 15.45 -25.48
C GLY A 511 12.49 14.72 -26.23
N PRO A 512 13.74 14.69 -25.72
CA PRO A 512 14.85 14.08 -26.45
C PRO A 512 14.65 12.60 -26.81
N LEU A 513 13.92 11.83 -25.99
CA LEU A 513 13.60 10.44 -26.30
C LEU A 513 12.57 10.34 -27.43
N VAL A 514 11.55 11.20 -27.40
CA VAL A 514 10.53 11.27 -28.46
C VAL A 514 11.15 11.70 -29.78
N ASP A 515 12.03 12.71 -29.76
CA ASP A 515 12.71 13.20 -30.95
C ASP A 515 13.57 12.07 -31.58
N SER A 516 14.32 11.33 -30.77
CA SER A 516 15.09 10.17 -31.22
C SER A 516 14.22 9.08 -31.86
N LEU A 517 13.06 8.77 -31.27
CA LEU A 517 12.14 7.77 -31.81
C LEU A 517 11.45 8.25 -33.10
N ARG A 518 11.07 9.52 -33.18
CA ARG A 518 10.51 10.14 -34.40
C ARG A 518 11.51 10.11 -35.56
N THR A 519 12.75 10.52 -35.32
CA THR A 519 13.83 10.41 -36.31
C THR A 519 14.06 8.97 -36.76
N ASN A 520 13.82 8.00 -35.87
CA ASN A 520 13.95 6.57 -36.15
C ASN A 520 12.64 5.90 -36.62
N GLY A 521 11.72 6.67 -37.21
CA GLY A 521 10.56 6.15 -37.94
C GLY A 521 9.38 5.73 -37.07
N VAL A 522 9.31 6.12 -35.80
CA VAL A 522 8.15 5.89 -34.93
C VAL A 522 7.30 7.16 -34.87
N ASN A 523 6.03 7.07 -35.29
CA ASN A 523 5.13 8.20 -35.13
C ASN A 523 4.68 8.32 -33.67
N ILE A 524 4.85 9.50 -33.09
CA ILE A 524 4.49 9.79 -31.69
C ILE A 524 3.86 11.18 -31.64
N ASP A 525 2.68 11.30 -31.06
CA ASP A 525 1.98 12.57 -30.86
C ASP A 525 1.93 12.95 -29.38
N TYR A 526 2.16 14.22 -29.08
CA TYR A 526 1.86 14.79 -27.77
C TYR A 526 0.36 15.12 -27.71
N LEU A 527 -0.36 14.60 -26.72
CA LEU A 527 -1.81 14.80 -26.63
C LEU A 527 -2.20 16.06 -25.84
N GLU A 528 -1.30 16.56 -24.99
CA GLU A 528 -1.54 17.75 -24.16
C GLU A 528 -0.40 18.75 -24.30
N LYS A 529 0.68 18.60 -23.53
CA LYS A 529 1.82 19.52 -23.52
C LYS A 529 3.01 18.96 -24.30
N GLU A 530 3.57 19.77 -25.18
CA GLU A 530 4.80 19.46 -25.90
C GLU A 530 5.93 19.01 -24.95
N HIS A 531 6.73 18.06 -25.41
CA HIS A 531 7.88 17.48 -24.68
C HIS A 531 7.56 16.79 -23.35
N SER A 532 6.29 16.43 -23.08
CA SER A 532 5.85 15.72 -21.87
C SER A 532 4.68 14.78 -22.15
N LEU A 533 4.34 13.88 -21.22
CA LEU A 533 3.15 13.03 -21.35
C LEU A 533 1.86 13.88 -21.27
N PRO A 534 0.71 13.39 -21.80
CA PRO A 534 0.48 12.08 -22.40
C PRO A 534 0.98 11.95 -23.83
N LEU A 535 1.44 10.75 -24.20
CA LEU A 535 1.94 10.42 -25.53
C LEU A 535 1.04 9.39 -26.20
N ASN A 536 0.68 9.62 -27.46
CA ASN A 536 0.11 8.58 -28.33
C ASN A 536 1.24 8.03 -29.20
N VAL A 537 1.64 6.78 -28.96
CA VAL A 537 2.75 6.13 -29.64
C VAL A 537 2.20 5.12 -30.65
N ALA A 538 2.59 5.24 -31.92
CA ALA A 538 2.18 4.30 -32.96
C ALA A 538 2.74 2.89 -32.72
N ALA A 539 1.92 1.88 -33.00
CA ALA A 539 2.31 0.48 -32.91
C ALA A 539 3.08 0.07 -34.18
N SER A 540 4.37 0.41 -34.22
CA SER A 540 5.21 0.32 -35.43
C SER A 540 5.86 -1.05 -35.65
N GLY A 541 5.71 -1.99 -34.70
CA GLY A 541 6.41 -3.27 -34.71
C GLY A 541 7.93 -3.12 -34.59
N GLY A 542 8.38 -2.13 -33.81
CA GLY A 542 9.78 -1.74 -33.69
C GLY A 542 10.12 -0.46 -34.46
N PHE A 543 11.15 0.24 -33.99
CA PHE A 543 11.74 1.39 -34.70
C PHE A 543 12.64 0.94 -35.86
N ALA A 544 13.00 1.85 -36.76
CA ALA A 544 13.63 1.49 -38.03
C ALA A 544 15.01 0.82 -37.87
N GLY A 545 15.82 1.27 -36.92
CA GLY A 545 17.18 0.78 -36.69
C GLY A 545 18.21 1.56 -37.50
N GLY A 546 19.41 1.02 -37.70
CA GLY A 546 20.52 1.75 -38.30
C GLY A 546 21.16 2.74 -37.32
N ASP A 547 21.62 3.90 -37.81
CA ASP A 547 22.28 4.90 -36.98
C ASP A 547 21.28 5.69 -36.11
N ILE A 548 21.52 5.68 -34.80
CA ILE A 548 20.80 6.50 -33.82
C ILE A 548 21.81 7.39 -33.11
N ASN A 549 21.66 8.71 -33.27
CA ASN A 549 22.51 9.70 -32.61
C ASN A 549 21.80 10.30 -31.40
N LEU A 550 22.49 10.35 -30.26
CA LEU A 550 22.03 11.03 -29.05
C LEU A 550 23.15 11.92 -28.48
N ALA A 551 22.80 13.00 -27.80
CA ALA A 551 23.80 13.81 -27.10
C ALA A 551 24.44 13.05 -25.94
N ALA A 552 25.74 13.23 -25.70
CA ALA A 552 26.47 12.63 -24.58
C ALA A 552 25.95 13.09 -23.21
N THR A 553 25.33 14.27 -23.16
CA THR A 553 24.69 14.87 -21.97
C THR A 553 23.26 14.37 -21.74
N VAL A 554 22.76 13.45 -22.57
CA VAL A 554 21.40 12.91 -22.46
C VAL A 554 21.21 12.11 -21.18
N SER A 555 19.99 12.13 -20.65
CA SER A 555 19.61 11.33 -19.48
C SER A 555 19.89 9.84 -19.71
N SER A 556 20.49 9.20 -18.70
CA SER A 556 20.76 7.76 -18.69
C SER A 556 19.51 6.90 -18.94
N GLN A 557 18.34 7.39 -18.57
CA GLN A 557 17.08 6.68 -18.77
C GLN A 557 16.70 6.58 -20.25
N TYR A 558 17.00 7.59 -21.06
CA TYR A 558 16.64 7.60 -22.49
C TYR A 558 17.52 6.62 -23.27
N VAL A 559 18.84 6.72 -23.08
CA VAL A 559 19.80 5.83 -23.74
C VAL A 559 19.59 4.37 -23.34
N SER A 560 19.33 4.10 -22.05
CA SER A 560 19.07 2.73 -21.57
C SER A 560 17.76 2.16 -22.13
N SER A 561 16.72 2.99 -22.25
CA SER A 561 15.44 2.59 -22.86
C SER A 561 15.62 2.10 -24.30
N LEU A 562 16.37 2.86 -25.10
CA LEU A 562 16.68 2.51 -26.49
C LEU A 562 17.55 1.27 -26.58
N LEU A 563 18.59 1.14 -25.74
CA LEU A 563 19.45 -0.04 -25.68
C LEU A 563 18.64 -1.33 -25.44
N MET A 564 17.75 -1.32 -24.44
CA MET A 564 16.95 -2.51 -24.11
C MET A 564 16.00 -2.92 -25.23
N CYS A 565 15.51 -1.98 -26.05
CA CYS A 565 14.55 -2.24 -27.11
C CYS A 565 15.20 -2.42 -28.50
N ALA A 566 16.45 -2.00 -28.68
CA ALA A 566 17.19 -2.06 -29.94
C ALA A 566 17.26 -3.45 -30.59
N PRO A 567 17.33 -4.57 -29.85
CA PRO A 567 17.29 -5.89 -30.48
C PRO A 567 16.00 -6.22 -31.22
N TYR A 568 14.92 -5.50 -30.92
CA TYR A 568 13.59 -5.65 -31.54
C TYR A 568 13.32 -4.58 -32.61
N ALA A 569 14.34 -3.82 -33.03
CA ALA A 569 14.24 -2.92 -34.17
C ALA A 569 14.07 -3.69 -35.49
N LYS A 570 13.77 -2.96 -36.58
CA LYS A 570 13.65 -3.57 -37.92
C LYS A 570 15.01 -3.91 -38.54
N ASN A 571 16.05 -3.15 -38.20
CA ASN A 571 17.43 -3.34 -38.63
C ASN A 571 18.38 -3.26 -37.43
N PRO A 572 19.58 -3.88 -37.49
CA PRO A 572 20.60 -3.72 -36.45
C PRO A 572 20.87 -2.25 -36.13
N VAL A 573 21.16 -1.94 -34.87
CA VAL A 573 21.27 -0.56 -34.39
C VAL A 573 22.73 -0.21 -34.14
N THR A 574 23.15 0.96 -34.62
CA THR A 574 24.40 1.60 -34.23
C THR A 574 24.07 2.85 -33.43
N LEU A 575 24.27 2.81 -32.12
CA LEU A 575 23.97 3.90 -31.21
C LEU A 575 25.23 4.74 -30.96
N ARG A 576 25.16 6.04 -31.24
CA ARG A 576 26.29 6.99 -31.16
C ARG A 576 25.98 8.11 -30.18
N LEU A 577 26.88 8.33 -29.23
CA LEU A 577 26.77 9.43 -28.27
C LEU A 577 27.68 10.58 -28.67
N VAL A 578 27.08 11.68 -29.12
CA VAL A 578 27.80 12.85 -29.68
C VAL A 578 28.03 13.93 -28.63
N GLY A 579 29.20 14.57 -28.64
CA GLY A 579 29.50 15.71 -27.76
C GLY A 579 30.37 15.41 -26.54
N GLY A 580 31.18 14.35 -26.56
CA GLY A 580 32.21 14.06 -25.54
C GLY A 580 31.87 12.87 -24.62
N LYS A 581 32.55 12.80 -23.46
CA LYS A 581 32.36 11.73 -22.46
C LYS A 581 30.90 11.70 -21.99
N PRO A 582 30.17 10.58 -22.18
CA PRO A 582 28.78 10.46 -21.75
C PRO A 582 28.66 10.52 -20.23
N ILE A 583 27.77 11.39 -19.74
CA ILE A 583 27.44 11.47 -18.31
C ILE A 583 26.77 10.16 -17.85
N SER A 584 26.15 9.43 -18.79
CA SER A 584 25.41 8.20 -18.54
C SER A 584 26.24 6.91 -18.70
N GLN A 585 27.56 6.99 -18.80
CA GLN A 585 28.43 5.84 -19.11
C GLN A 585 28.20 4.63 -18.20
N LEU A 586 28.18 4.82 -16.88
CA LEU A 586 27.95 3.72 -15.93
C LEU A 586 26.58 3.05 -16.09
N TYR A 587 25.56 3.81 -16.45
CA TYR A 587 24.23 3.25 -16.73
C TYR A 587 24.16 2.54 -18.07
N ILE A 588 24.96 2.95 -19.06
CA ILE A 588 25.11 2.24 -20.33
C ILE A 588 25.78 0.89 -20.06
N ASP A 589 26.89 0.89 -19.33
CA ASP A 589 27.64 -0.32 -18.97
C ASP A 589 26.77 -1.29 -18.15
N MET A 590 26.00 -0.78 -17.19
CA MET A 590 24.99 -1.56 -16.47
C MET A 590 23.97 -2.20 -17.43
N THR A 591 23.42 -1.42 -18.36
CA THR A 591 22.38 -1.90 -19.27
C THR A 591 22.93 -2.97 -20.22
N THR A 592 24.12 -2.77 -20.79
CA THR A 592 24.73 -3.73 -21.72
C THR A 592 25.16 -5.02 -21.01
N ALA A 593 25.67 -4.93 -19.78
CA ALA A 593 25.98 -6.11 -18.97
C ALA A 593 24.72 -6.93 -18.65
N MET A 594 23.61 -6.25 -18.31
CA MET A 594 22.33 -6.92 -18.11
C MET A 594 21.82 -7.56 -19.41
N MET A 595 21.87 -6.85 -20.54
CA MET A 595 21.49 -7.41 -21.85
C MET A 595 22.28 -8.69 -22.17
N ALA A 596 23.59 -8.72 -21.85
CA ALA A 596 24.44 -9.89 -22.04
C ALA A 596 23.98 -11.09 -21.19
N THR A 597 23.62 -10.86 -19.92
CA THR A 597 23.02 -11.89 -19.04
C THR A 597 21.71 -12.45 -19.61
N PHE A 598 20.93 -11.61 -20.30
CA PHE A 598 19.72 -11.99 -21.02
C PHE A 598 20.00 -12.46 -22.47
N GLY A 599 21.26 -12.79 -22.80
CA GLY A 599 21.66 -13.45 -24.03
C GLY A 599 21.92 -12.56 -25.24
N ILE A 600 22.02 -11.24 -25.07
CA ILE A 600 22.31 -10.29 -26.16
C ILE A 600 23.57 -9.48 -25.85
N ASN A 601 24.60 -9.67 -26.66
CA ASN A 601 25.89 -8.99 -26.49
C ASN A 601 25.96 -7.71 -27.34
N VAL A 602 26.07 -6.56 -26.66
CA VAL A 602 26.34 -5.28 -27.30
C VAL A 602 27.85 -5.11 -27.47
N VAL A 603 28.28 -4.70 -28.67
CA VAL A 603 29.71 -4.53 -28.99
C VAL A 603 30.04 -3.04 -29.05
N ARG A 604 30.95 -2.59 -28.20
CA ARG A 604 31.51 -1.22 -28.28
C ARG A 604 32.44 -1.13 -29.50
N SER A 605 32.32 -0.06 -30.29
CA SER A 605 33.21 0.20 -31.42
C SER A 605 34.64 0.42 -30.94
N GLN A 606 35.61 -0.13 -31.68
CA GLN A 606 37.04 0.08 -31.44
C GLN A 606 37.59 1.30 -32.17
N THR A 607 36.88 1.78 -33.20
CA THR A 607 37.34 2.86 -34.09
C THR A 607 36.59 4.16 -33.85
N GLU A 608 35.37 4.10 -33.32
CA GLU A 608 34.50 5.25 -33.11
C GLU A 608 34.18 5.41 -31.63
N GLU A 609 34.59 6.52 -31.03
CA GLU A 609 34.32 6.77 -29.62
C GLU A 609 32.82 6.80 -29.32
N HIS A 610 32.47 6.29 -28.13
CA HIS A 610 31.09 6.25 -27.61
C HIS A 610 30.04 5.71 -28.59
N THR A 611 30.45 4.76 -29.43
CA THR A 611 29.60 4.08 -30.41
C THR A 611 29.40 2.62 -30.00
N TYR A 612 28.15 2.15 -30.07
CA TYR A 612 27.72 0.81 -29.66
C TYR A 612 26.94 0.14 -30.78
N HIS A 613 27.35 -1.07 -31.14
CA HIS A 613 26.66 -1.92 -32.12
C HIS A 613 25.77 -2.93 -31.40
N ILE A 614 24.47 -2.86 -31.66
CA ILE A 614 23.45 -3.71 -31.05
C ILE A 614 22.87 -4.63 -32.13
N PRO A 615 22.95 -5.97 -31.95
CA PRO A 615 22.40 -6.91 -32.91
C PRO A 615 20.86 -6.98 -32.80
N LEU A 616 20.22 -7.46 -33.86
CA LEU A 616 18.84 -7.93 -33.77
C LEU A 616 18.77 -9.25 -33.02
N GLY A 617 17.75 -9.44 -32.20
CA GLY A 617 17.58 -10.67 -31.45
C GLY A 617 16.46 -10.60 -30.42
N VAL A 618 16.22 -11.74 -29.80
CA VAL A 618 15.25 -11.90 -28.72
C VAL A 618 16.02 -12.31 -27.47
N TYR A 619 15.73 -11.65 -26.34
CA TYR A 619 16.36 -12.00 -25.08
C TYR A 619 16.00 -13.44 -24.69
N LYS A 620 16.98 -14.15 -24.14
CA LYS A 620 16.83 -15.47 -23.55
C LYS A 620 16.79 -15.28 -22.04
N ASN A 621 15.62 -15.50 -21.44
CA ASN A 621 15.49 -15.29 -20.01
C ASN A 621 16.34 -16.31 -19.25
N PRO A 622 17.18 -15.88 -18.30
CA PRO A 622 17.79 -16.81 -17.36
C PRO A 622 16.68 -17.39 -16.47
N ALA A 623 16.85 -18.64 -16.01
CA ALA A 623 15.89 -19.26 -15.11
C ALA A 623 15.70 -18.45 -13.81
N GLU A 624 16.77 -17.81 -13.34
CA GLU A 624 16.79 -16.96 -12.17
C GLU A 624 17.68 -15.73 -12.42
N TYR A 625 17.23 -14.57 -11.94
CA TYR A 625 18.01 -13.33 -11.92
C TYR A 625 17.92 -12.70 -10.54
N VAL A 626 19.06 -12.53 -9.87
CA VAL A 626 19.12 -11.88 -8.55
C VAL A 626 19.46 -10.41 -8.76
N VAL A 627 18.56 -9.53 -8.34
CA VAL A 627 18.82 -8.10 -8.35
C VAL A 627 19.80 -7.77 -7.22
N GLU A 628 20.91 -7.13 -7.57
CA GLU A 628 21.84 -6.60 -6.58
C GLU A 628 21.13 -5.62 -5.64
N SER A 629 21.51 -5.63 -4.37
CA SER A 629 21.11 -4.56 -3.45
C SER A 629 21.58 -3.21 -3.96
N ASP A 630 20.87 -2.15 -3.59
CA ASP A 630 21.23 -0.78 -3.94
C ASP A 630 22.61 -0.45 -3.36
N ALA A 631 23.59 -0.21 -4.24
CA ALA A 631 24.98 -0.07 -3.82
C ALA A 631 25.22 1.19 -2.97
N SER A 632 24.49 2.27 -3.25
CA SER A 632 24.50 3.48 -2.43
C SER A 632 23.91 3.20 -1.04
N SER A 633 22.83 2.42 -0.93
CA SER A 633 22.28 2.00 0.37
C SER A 633 23.17 1.00 1.10
N ALA A 634 23.99 0.24 0.38
CA ALA A 634 24.93 -0.73 0.95
C ALA A 634 26.14 -0.06 1.62
N THR A 635 26.44 1.20 1.31
CA THR A 635 27.54 1.94 1.95
C THR A 635 27.31 2.10 3.45
N TYR A 636 26.09 2.38 3.90
CA TYR A 636 25.79 2.63 5.32
C TYR A 636 26.16 1.47 6.26
N PRO A 637 25.68 0.22 6.05
CA PRO A 637 26.07 -0.90 6.91
C PRO A 637 27.57 -1.25 6.78
N LEU A 638 28.18 -1.06 5.61
CA LEU A 638 29.62 -1.26 5.43
C LEU A 638 30.45 -0.19 6.17
N ALA A 639 30.02 1.07 6.12
CA ALA A 639 30.59 2.20 6.84
C ALA A 639 30.49 2.00 8.36
N MET A 640 29.37 1.46 8.84
CA MET A 640 29.19 1.11 10.25
C MET A 640 30.21 0.05 10.71
N ALA A 641 30.48 -0.97 9.89
CA ALA A 641 31.56 -1.93 10.18
C ALA A 641 32.93 -1.25 10.17
N ALA A 642 33.20 -0.39 9.18
CA ALA A 642 34.45 0.35 9.06
C ALA A 642 34.75 1.23 10.29
N ILE A 643 33.79 2.03 10.76
CA ILE A 643 33.99 2.96 11.88
C ILE A 643 34.06 2.27 13.25
N SER A 644 33.38 1.12 13.40
CA SER A 644 33.27 0.41 14.67
C SER A 644 34.28 -0.72 14.85
N GLY A 645 35.07 -1.05 13.82
CA GLY A 645 36.00 -2.19 13.87
C GLY A 645 35.32 -3.56 13.83
N THR A 646 34.03 -3.61 13.46
CA THR A 646 33.24 -4.84 13.34
C THR A 646 33.24 -5.37 11.90
N THR A 647 32.52 -6.46 11.63
CA THR A 647 32.42 -7.06 10.28
C THR A 647 30.99 -6.97 9.74
N CYS A 648 30.86 -6.52 8.49
CA CYS A 648 29.60 -6.56 7.74
C CYS A 648 29.81 -7.22 6.37
N THR A 649 28.86 -8.04 5.96
CA THR A 649 28.83 -8.65 4.62
C THR A 649 27.57 -8.24 3.88
N ILE A 650 27.74 -7.81 2.63
CA ILE A 650 26.65 -7.67 1.66
C ILE A 650 26.72 -8.88 0.71
N PRO A 651 25.72 -9.78 0.74
CA PRO A 651 25.84 -11.10 0.10
C PRO A 651 25.59 -11.11 -1.41
N ASN A 652 25.15 -9.99 -1.99
CA ASN A 652 24.73 -9.88 -3.39
C ASN A 652 25.34 -8.68 -4.14
N ILE A 653 26.40 -8.07 -3.59
CA ILE A 653 27.23 -7.07 -4.27
C ILE A 653 28.67 -7.55 -4.17
N GLY A 654 29.33 -7.84 -5.29
CA GLY A 654 30.72 -8.29 -5.33
C GLY A 654 31.55 -7.55 -6.36
N SER A 655 32.70 -8.12 -6.73
CA SER A 655 33.63 -7.50 -7.69
C SER A 655 33.08 -7.43 -9.12
N LYS A 656 32.03 -8.19 -9.45
CA LYS A 656 31.32 -8.12 -10.73
C LYS A 656 30.09 -7.19 -10.69
N SER A 657 29.91 -6.42 -9.63
CA SER A 657 28.75 -5.52 -9.52
C SER A 657 28.70 -4.55 -10.69
N ILE A 658 27.49 -4.36 -11.21
CA ILE A 658 27.21 -3.43 -12.33
C ILE A 658 26.91 -2.00 -11.85
N GLN A 659 27.06 -1.72 -10.56
CA GLN A 659 26.76 -0.42 -9.94
C GLN A 659 28.04 0.34 -9.63
N GLY A 660 28.09 1.63 -10.00
CA GLY A 660 29.24 2.50 -9.74
C GLY A 660 29.59 2.59 -8.25
N ASP A 661 28.59 2.83 -7.41
CA ASP A 661 28.72 2.96 -5.96
C ASP A 661 29.24 1.71 -5.25
N ALA A 662 29.18 0.52 -5.88
CA ALA A 662 29.75 -0.69 -5.31
C ALA A 662 31.28 -0.61 -5.16
N ARG A 663 31.92 0.31 -5.91
CA ARG A 663 33.34 0.63 -5.79
C ARG A 663 33.72 1.21 -4.44
N PHE A 664 32.77 1.75 -3.66
CA PHE A 664 33.01 2.34 -2.35
C PHE A 664 33.83 1.44 -1.40
N ALA A 665 33.57 0.13 -1.41
CA ALA A 665 34.32 -0.80 -0.56
C ALA A 665 35.82 -0.86 -0.91
N ILE A 666 36.15 -0.89 -2.20
CA ILE A 666 37.54 -1.02 -2.68
C ILE A 666 38.24 0.32 -2.77
N ASP A 667 37.56 1.34 -3.30
CA ASP A 667 38.16 2.63 -3.62
C ASP A 667 38.15 3.60 -2.41
N VAL A 668 37.35 3.31 -1.38
CA VAL A 668 37.27 4.13 -0.14
C VAL A 668 37.65 3.31 1.08
N LEU A 669 36.86 2.30 1.46
CA LEU A 669 37.02 1.66 2.77
C LEU A 669 38.35 0.92 2.92
N LYS A 670 38.82 0.26 1.86
CA LYS A 670 40.11 -0.44 1.86
C LYS A 670 41.30 0.54 2.03
N PRO A 671 41.42 1.64 1.26
CA PRO A 671 42.41 2.70 1.52
C PRO A 671 42.34 3.30 2.92
N MET A 672 41.14 3.38 3.52
CA MET A 672 40.99 3.83 4.93
C MET A 672 41.48 2.81 5.97
N GLY A 673 42.00 1.65 5.55
CA GLY A 673 42.58 0.63 6.43
C GLY A 673 41.63 -0.52 6.79
N CYS A 674 40.46 -0.62 6.16
CA CYS A 674 39.59 -1.78 6.35
C CYS A 674 40.13 -3.02 5.64
N THR A 675 39.86 -4.20 6.21
CA THR A 675 40.05 -5.46 5.49
C THR A 675 38.81 -5.71 4.62
N VAL A 676 38.98 -5.63 3.30
CA VAL A 676 37.91 -5.82 2.33
C VAL A 676 38.17 -7.08 1.51
N VAL A 677 37.25 -8.04 1.60
CA VAL A 677 37.28 -9.31 0.87
C VAL A 677 36.07 -9.35 -0.05
N GLN A 678 36.32 -9.52 -1.35
CA GLN A 678 35.26 -9.66 -2.34
C GLN A 678 35.33 -11.02 -3.04
N THR A 679 34.17 -11.59 -3.28
CA THR A 679 33.95 -12.60 -4.33
C THR A 679 33.29 -11.91 -5.52
N ASP A 680 32.97 -12.67 -6.57
CA ASP A 680 32.21 -12.16 -7.71
C ASP A 680 30.89 -11.47 -7.30
N TYR A 681 30.23 -11.97 -6.25
CA TYR A 681 28.86 -11.56 -5.87
C TYR A 681 28.70 -11.16 -4.41
N SER A 682 29.76 -11.10 -3.61
CA SER A 682 29.67 -10.70 -2.20
C SER A 682 30.86 -9.83 -1.78
N THR A 683 30.60 -8.89 -0.86
CA THR A 683 31.58 -7.97 -0.29
C THR A 683 31.52 -8.04 1.23
N THR A 684 32.62 -8.44 1.85
CA THR A 684 32.79 -8.44 3.31
C THR A 684 33.81 -7.38 3.69
N VAL A 685 33.44 -6.50 4.63
CA VAL A 685 34.29 -5.45 5.18
C VAL A 685 34.45 -5.67 6.67
N THR A 686 35.69 -5.71 7.15
CA THR A 686 36.02 -5.63 8.58
C THR A 686 36.76 -4.33 8.83
N GLY A 687 36.22 -3.50 9.72
CA GLY A 687 36.86 -2.23 10.08
C GLY A 687 38.17 -2.43 10.85
N PRO A 688 39.08 -1.45 10.81
CA PRO A 688 40.27 -1.44 11.66
C PRO A 688 39.87 -1.16 13.12
N PRO A 689 40.80 -1.28 14.10
CA PRO A 689 40.54 -0.87 15.48
C PRO A 689 39.90 0.52 15.57
N ILE A 690 38.98 0.70 16.51
CA ILE A 690 38.18 1.94 16.64
C ILE A 690 39.11 3.17 16.71
N GLY A 691 38.82 4.18 15.88
CA GLY A 691 39.60 5.43 15.81
C GLY A 691 40.96 5.30 15.09
N SER A 692 41.19 4.21 14.34
CA SER A 692 42.42 4.00 13.56
C SER A 692 42.24 4.03 12.04
N LEU A 693 41.06 4.47 11.56
CA LEU A 693 40.82 4.74 10.15
C LEU A 693 41.87 5.73 9.60
N GLN A 694 42.38 5.45 8.40
CA GLN A 694 43.34 6.29 7.71
C GLN A 694 42.62 7.30 6.83
N ALA A 695 43.10 8.55 6.81
CA ALA A 695 42.61 9.55 5.87
C ALA A 695 43.10 9.22 4.45
N ILE A 696 42.25 9.47 3.46
CA ILE A 696 42.63 9.41 2.04
C ILE A 696 42.93 10.85 1.60
N GLU A 697 44.07 11.08 0.93
CA GLU A 697 44.47 12.42 0.47
C GLU A 697 43.55 12.96 -0.63
N GLU A 698 43.24 12.14 -1.63
CA GLU A 698 42.36 12.47 -2.74
C GLU A 698 41.58 11.23 -3.19
N VAL A 699 40.29 11.39 -3.48
CA VAL A 699 39.45 10.33 -4.04
C VAL A 699 38.48 10.92 -5.06
N ASP A 700 38.49 10.38 -6.28
CA ASP A 700 37.50 10.70 -7.31
C ASP A 700 36.18 9.97 -6.98
N MET A 701 35.18 10.76 -6.60
CA MET A 701 33.84 10.28 -6.26
C MET A 701 32.85 10.47 -7.41
N GLU A 702 33.26 10.95 -8.61
CA GLU A 702 32.40 11.02 -9.81
C GLU A 702 31.65 9.69 -10.04
N PRO A 703 32.32 8.51 -9.96
CA PRO A 703 31.66 7.23 -10.22
C PRO A 703 30.71 6.73 -9.12
N MET A 704 30.72 7.38 -7.95
CA MET A 704 30.00 6.97 -6.73
C MET A 704 29.43 8.21 -6.02
N THR A 705 28.76 9.06 -6.80
CA THR A 705 28.36 10.41 -6.40
C THR A 705 27.41 10.41 -5.20
N ASP A 706 26.53 9.41 -5.11
CA ASP A 706 25.54 9.30 -4.04
C ASP A 706 26.17 8.77 -2.72
N ALA A 707 27.28 8.01 -2.80
CA ALA A 707 28.07 7.54 -1.65
C ALA A 707 28.98 8.62 -1.02
N PHE A 708 29.00 9.83 -1.57
CA PHE A 708 29.86 10.92 -1.10
C PHE A 708 29.62 11.29 0.36
N PHE A 709 28.36 11.35 0.79
CA PHE A 709 28.01 11.72 2.17
C PHE A 709 28.55 10.71 3.21
N ASP A 710 28.62 9.43 2.84
CA ASP A 710 29.16 8.39 3.71
C ASP A 710 30.66 8.55 3.86
N CYS A 711 31.37 8.79 2.75
CA CYS A 711 32.80 9.08 2.77
C CYS A 711 33.14 10.25 3.71
N LEU A 712 32.35 11.33 3.65
CA LEU A 712 32.54 12.49 4.54
C LEU A 712 32.38 12.16 6.02
N SER A 713 31.43 11.30 6.37
CA SER A 713 31.17 10.91 7.77
C SER A 713 32.32 10.10 8.36
N ILE A 714 32.88 9.17 7.57
CA ILE A 714 33.99 8.31 7.98
C ILE A 714 35.31 9.09 7.97
N GLY A 715 35.53 9.96 6.99
CA GLY A 715 36.75 10.76 6.85
C GLY A 715 37.05 11.65 8.06
N ARG A 716 36.02 12.17 8.74
CA ARG A 716 36.17 12.95 9.98
C ARG A 716 36.66 12.13 11.18
N SER A 717 36.48 10.81 11.14
CA SER A 717 36.91 9.89 12.19
C SER A 717 38.34 9.36 11.97
N GLY A 718 38.96 9.68 10.84
CA GLY A 718 40.31 9.26 10.49
C GLY A 718 41.43 10.01 11.23
N LYS A 719 42.59 9.37 11.35
CA LYS A 719 43.82 10.00 11.83
C LYS A 719 44.45 10.86 10.72
N GLY A 720 44.59 12.16 10.99
CA GLY A 720 45.24 13.16 10.13
C GLY A 720 45.53 14.45 10.93
N ASN A 721 46.48 15.28 10.48
CA ASN A 721 46.86 16.52 11.18
C ASN A 721 45.68 17.50 11.25
N ASN A 722 45.63 18.37 12.27
CA ASN A 722 44.55 19.36 12.47
C ASN A 722 44.40 20.39 11.32
N GLN A 723 45.32 20.40 10.37
CA GLN A 723 45.30 21.18 9.13
C GLN A 723 44.62 20.41 7.99
N ASP A 724 44.80 19.08 7.90
CA ASP A 724 44.16 18.20 6.91
C ASP A 724 42.68 17.96 7.20
N LYS A 725 42.28 17.95 8.48
CA LYS A 725 40.86 17.86 8.88
C LYS A 725 40.02 19.07 8.44
N ARG A 726 40.65 20.20 8.10
CA ARG A 726 40.02 21.39 7.52
C ARG A 726 40.06 21.42 5.98
N ASN A 727 40.94 20.60 5.37
CA ASN A 727 41.18 20.57 3.93
C ASN A 727 40.45 19.44 3.19
N CYS A 728 39.59 18.66 3.84
CA CYS A 728 38.49 17.99 3.14
C CYS A 728 37.46 19.04 2.66
N GLN A 729 37.91 19.98 1.82
CA GLN A 729 37.07 20.84 1.01
C GLN A 729 36.82 20.14 -0.32
N PRO A 730 35.57 20.10 -0.81
CA PRO A 730 35.28 19.54 -2.11
C PRO A 730 35.92 20.41 -3.19
N THR A 731 36.77 19.83 -4.02
CA THR A 731 36.93 20.30 -5.40
C THR A 731 35.85 19.60 -6.22
N CYS A 732 34.77 20.34 -6.52
CA CYS A 732 33.75 19.95 -7.50
C CYS A 732 34.28 20.09 -8.93
#